data_AF-A0A3N5P3P9-F1
#
_entry.id   AF-A0A3N5P3P9-F1
#
_cell.length_a   1.000
_cell.length_b   1.000
_cell.length_c   1.000
_cell.angle_alpha   90.00
_cell.angle_beta   90.00
_cell.angle_gamma   90.00
#
_symmetry.space_group_name_H-M   'P 1'
#
loop_
_entity.id
_entity.type
_entity.pdbx_description
1 polymer ?
#
loop_
_entity_poly.entity_id
_entity_poly.type
_entity_poly.pdbx_seq_one_letter_code
_entity_poly.pdbx_strand_id
1 'polypeptide(L)'
;RAAGELAALLRQDRQAVPAAVERLAQGPAELGVDLLETVAALQEDLAALGSEYARRQALLDEEVARLRAEAEELARETARLRTGDRDVSIDTEAPEAARLRRLLRADLGLSADEVPYLCTLLRVPDESWQDAVEGLLAANRFHLLVPPAHYEAALALYHRRRQKDGLHGVGLIDAERLLAHARPARAGSLAQEAETEHPAARAFVDLLLGGYARCETLEALRDQRTAVTRDCFVRRNFATGHMNPRVYRRWFIGERAIPRQLEQREQRMHEIAGELAKLQGRANDLAQRLALTRDRVRSFYDLERDLPAVAPLPAREAHLDALRAELAELNTHTVDALRAQVAQSQAKVEELQAAAVALEREMGRLEERIATLSGEMLPGLERAADEALRDAQGFLAAEDAQDLLDDVRAEYERRRARQPVQTILSNAERYENDYQNAEHRSRDRLREAKQAYSLAHDFGLDQDENAERYMAERQKYVESELPEYEARIAEQRAMAEQELVENFIHRLREQIEDARQQLGYLNATLSTLRFGGERFEFITRPEPALRQVYNLIMDSQSVLGTSLFASDLLKRHQQGWDLLFERLTIGVDQDTSRELQELQDYRNYLEYDIRIHYPNGDQALLSKISTKKSGGETTTPFYVAMAASFAQAYRLNQPRHADTVRLALFDEAFGKMDTARTASALKFMVDSQLQVLLATPPDKAGGLLPHVDSVRTVVRKNNHSFVIEIDKAEMMRRLEGGVVPGQEAAAAGGTG
;
A
#
# COMPACT_ATOMS: atom_id res chain seq x y z
N ARG A 1 -32.86 19.45 5.16
CA ARG A 1 -32.12 20.09 4.03
C ARG A 1 -31.89 19.11 2.88
N ALA A 2 -31.11 18.04 3.05
CA ALA A 2 -30.89 17.02 2.00
C ALA A 2 -32.20 16.44 1.42
N ALA A 3 -33.21 16.18 2.25
CA ALA A 3 -34.54 15.75 1.80
C ALA A 3 -35.25 16.79 0.90
N GLY A 4 -35.05 18.09 1.16
CA GLY A 4 -35.59 19.17 0.33
C GLY A 4 -34.88 19.27 -1.02
N GLU A 5 -33.57 19.06 -1.05
CA GLU A 5 -32.78 18.99 -2.29
C GLU A 5 -33.18 17.77 -3.13
N LEU A 6 -33.34 16.60 -2.50
CA LEU A 6 -33.81 15.39 -3.18
C LEU A 6 -35.22 15.57 -3.75
N ALA A 7 -36.15 16.18 -2.98
CA ALA A 7 -37.49 16.48 -3.47
C ALA A 7 -37.49 17.42 -4.68
N ALA A 8 -36.58 18.40 -4.74
CA ALA A 8 -36.44 19.28 -5.90
C ALA A 8 -35.93 18.52 -7.13
N LEU A 9 -34.92 17.64 -6.95
CA LEU A 9 -34.37 16.83 -8.04
C LEU A 9 -35.37 15.79 -8.57
N LEU A 10 -36.16 15.15 -7.69
CA LEU A 10 -37.23 14.23 -8.10
C LEU A 10 -38.31 14.93 -8.94
N ARG A 11 -38.67 16.17 -8.57
CA ARG A 11 -39.60 16.99 -9.38
C ARG A 11 -39.01 17.38 -10.73
N GLN A 12 -37.71 17.69 -10.78
CA GLN A 12 -37.00 17.94 -12.03
C GLN A 12 -37.00 16.70 -12.93
N ASP A 13 -36.86 15.51 -12.34
CA ASP A 13 -36.90 14.21 -13.02
C ASP A 13 -38.32 13.75 -13.38
N ARG A 14 -39.36 14.53 -13.03
CA ARG A 14 -40.79 14.17 -13.15
C ARG A 14 -41.15 12.87 -12.44
N GLN A 15 -40.43 12.53 -11.36
CA GLN A 15 -40.74 11.42 -10.48
C GLN A 15 -41.63 11.89 -9.32
N ALA A 16 -42.46 10.98 -8.81
CA ALA A 16 -43.26 11.26 -7.61
C ALA A 16 -42.31 11.41 -6.41
N VAL A 17 -42.51 12.46 -5.60
CA VAL A 17 -41.74 12.63 -4.37
C VAL A 17 -42.39 11.75 -3.30
N PRO A 18 -41.63 10.81 -2.68
CA PRO A 18 -42.20 9.98 -1.63
C PRO A 18 -42.65 10.81 -0.42
N ALA A 19 -43.76 10.40 0.21
CA ALA A 19 -44.38 11.15 1.31
C ALA A 19 -43.44 11.31 2.52
N ALA A 20 -42.53 10.35 2.75
CA ALA A 20 -41.55 10.39 3.82
C ALA A 20 -40.46 11.45 3.56
N VAL A 21 -40.07 11.64 2.28
CA VAL A 21 -39.15 12.71 1.85
C VAL A 21 -39.81 14.09 1.99
N GLU A 22 -41.11 14.21 1.65
CA GLU A 22 -41.84 15.46 1.83
C GLU A 22 -42.01 15.83 3.31
N ARG A 23 -42.36 14.87 4.17
CA ARG A 23 -42.46 15.09 5.62
C ARG A 23 -41.14 15.60 6.20
N LEU A 24 -40.01 14.97 5.87
CA LEU A 24 -38.69 15.41 6.35
C LEU A 24 -38.23 16.74 5.73
N ALA A 25 -38.76 17.12 4.58
CA ALA A 25 -38.50 18.42 3.95
C ALA A 25 -39.29 19.58 4.58
N GLN A 26 -40.44 19.31 5.21
CA GLN A 26 -41.35 20.33 5.74
C GLN A 26 -41.00 20.86 7.14
N GLY A 27 -40.12 20.22 7.91
CA GLY A 27 -39.65 20.76 9.20
C GLY A 27 -39.15 19.69 10.19
N PRO A 28 -38.64 20.10 11.36
CA PRO A 28 -38.20 19.15 12.38
C PRO A 28 -39.40 18.38 12.93
N ALA A 29 -39.46 17.08 12.62
CA ALA A 29 -40.40 16.18 13.26
C ALA A 29 -40.08 16.09 14.76
N GLU A 30 -41.11 16.11 15.60
CA GLU A 30 -40.96 15.93 17.04
C GLU A 30 -40.36 14.54 17.34
N LEU A 31 -39.46 14.46 18.32
CA LEU A 31 -38.86 13.21 18.76
C LEU A 31 -39.96 12.28 19.31
N GLY A 32 -40.35 11.28 18.51
CA GLY A 32 -41.45 10.36 18.85
C GLY A 32 -41.60 9.21 17.85
N VAL A 33 -42.67 8.42 18.01
CA VAL A 33 -42.96 7.21 17.21
C VAL A 33 -43.13 7.54 15.72
N ASP A 34 -43.70 8.70 15.39
CA ASP A 34 -43.90 9.16 14.01
C ASP A 34 -42.58 9.43 13.26
N LEU A 35 -41.52 9.83 13.98
CA LEU A 35 -40.18 10.02 13.40
C LEU A 35 -39.51 8.68 13.07
N LEU A 36 -39.69 7.65 13.90
CA LEU A 36 -39.20 6.29 13.62
C LEU A 36 -39.86 5.69 12.37
N GLU A 37 -41.18 5.78 12.27
CA GLU A 37 -41.92 5.31 11.09
C GLU A 37 -41.52 6.09 9.82
N THR A 38 -41.29 7.40 9.94
CA THR A 38 -40.83 8.24 8.83
C THR A 38 -39.41 7.87 8.38
N VAL A 39 -38.50 7.56 9.31
CA VAL A 39 -37.13 7.13 9.00
C VAL A 39 -37.11 5.75 8.33
N ALA A 40 -37.90 4.79 8.81
CA ALA A 40 -38.00 3.47 8.20
C ALA A 40 -38.54 3.54 6.75
N ALA A 41 -39.61 4.32 6.53
CA ALA A 41 -40.17 4.52 5.18
C ALA A 41 -39.16 5.22 4.23
N LEU A 42 -38.38 6.18 4.74
CA LEU A 42 -37.32 6.84 3.96
C LEU A 42 -36.22 5.88 3.50
N GLN A 43 -35.85 4.89 4.31
CA GLN A 43 -34.80 3.95 3.93
C GLN A 43 -35.19 3.13 2.70
N GLU A 44 -36.42 2.64 2.66
CA GLU A 44 -36.95 1.85 1.54
C GLU A 44 -37.03 2.70 0.27
N ASP A 45 -37.57 3.92 0.37
CA ASP A 45 -37.68 4.86 -0.74
C ASP A 45 -36.30 5.26 -1.31
N LEU A 46 -35.32 5.57 -0.45
CA LEU A 46 -33.97 5.95 -0.86
C LEU A 46 -33.18 4.78 -1.44
N ALA A 47 -33.38 3.56 -0.92
CA ALA A 47 -32.75 2.35 -1.47
C ALA A 47 -33.27 2.02 -2.87
N ALA A 48 -34.58 2.15 -3.09
CA ALA A 48 -35.20 1.96 -4.40
C ALA A 48 -34.70 2.98 -5.43
N LEU A 49 -34.74 4.28 -5.09
CA LEU A 49 -34.23 5.36 -5.94
C LEU A 49 -32.73 5.23 -6.20
N GLY A 50 -31.94 4.91 -5.17
CA GLY A 50 -30.50 4.70 -5.30
C GLY A 50 -30.15 3.54 -6.25
N SER A 51 -30.93 2.45 -6.21
CA SER A 51 -30.76 1.31 -7.12
C SER A 51 -31.11 1.68 -8.57
N GLU A 52 -32.17 2.47 -8.78
CA GLU A 52 -32.54 2.94 -10.11
C GLU A 52 -31.46 3.86 -10.71
N TYR A 53 -30.98 4.84 -9.95
CA TYR A 53 -29.93 5.74 -10.39
C TYR A 53 -28.60 5.01 -10.63
N ALA A 54 -28.26 4.01 -9.81
CA ALA A 54 -27.06 3.19 -10.02
C ALA A 54 -27.15 2.39 -11.32
N ARG A 55 -28.32 1.84 -11.66
CA ARG A 55 -28.55 1.16 -12.94
C ARG A 55 -28.38 2.11 -14.12
N ARG A 56 -28.91 3.34 -14.02
CA ARG A 56 -28.76 4.37 -15.06
C ARG A 56 -27.29 4.79 -15.21
N GLN A 57 -26.55 4.89 -14.12
CA GLN A 57 -25.11 5.18 -14.14
C GLN A 57 -24.33 4.08 -14.85
N ALA A 58 -24.60 2.80 -14.55
CA ALA A 58 -23.93 1.67 -15.19
C ALA A 58 -24.14 1.64 -16.72
N LEU A 59 -25.37 1.91 -17.19
CA LEU A 59 -25.66 2.00 -18.63
C LEU A 59 -24.92 3.17 -19.30
N LEU A 60 -24.79 4.30 -18.60
CA LEU A 60 -24.04 5.45 -19.09
C LEU A 60 -22.54 5.12 -19.17
N ASP A 61 -21.98 4.46 -18.16
CA ASP A 61 -20.58 4.06 -18.12
C ASP A 61 -20.23 3.08 -19.25
N GLU A 62 -21.13 2.15 -19.58
CA GLU A 62 -20.99 1.24 -20.73
C GLU A 62 -20.98 2.01 -22.07
N GLU A 63 -21.88 2.98 -22.23
CA GLU A 63 -21.93 3.82 -23.43
C GLU A 63 -20.66 4.68 -23.59
N VAL A 64 -20.16 5.25 -22.48
CA VAL A 64 -18.89 5.99 -22.44
C VAL A 64 -17.72 5.08 -22.80
N ALA A 65 -17.67 3.86 -22.26
CA ALA A 65 -16.61 2.90 -22.55
C ALA A 65 -16.59 2.52 -24.03
N ARG A 66 -17.76 2.27 -24.63
CA ARG A 66 -17.89 1.98 -26.07
C ARG A 66 -17.37 3.13 -26.94
N LEU A 67 -17.77 4.36 -26.64
CA LEU A 67 -17.34 5.55 -27.40
C LEU A 67 -15.84 5.82 -27.25
N ARG A 68 -15.26 5.60 -26.06
CA ARG A 68 -13.81 5.71 -25.86
C ARG A 68 -13.04 4.67 -26.66
N ALA A 69 -13.51 3.42 -26.69
CA ALA A 69 -12.89 2.37 -27.49
C ALA A 69 -12.92 2.71 -28.99
N GLU A 70 -14.04 3.23 -29.50
CA GLU A 70 -14.17 3.70 -30.89
C GLU A 70 -13.19 4.86 -31.17
N ALA A 71 -13.09 5.84 -30.27
CA ALA A 71 -12.16 6.97 -30.42
C ALA A 71 -10.69 6.52 -30.42
N GLU A 72 -10.31 5.57 -29.58
CA GLU A 72 -8.96 5.00 -29.54
C GLU A 72 -8.61 4.20 -30.79
N GLU A 73 -9.57 3.48 -31.37
CA GLU A 73 -9.40 2.79 -32.65
C GLU A 73 -9.19 3.79 -33.79
N LEU A 74 -10.07 4.81 -33.90
CA LEU A 74 -9.93 5.88 -34.89
C LEU A 74 -8.62 6.66 -34.74
N ALA A 75 -8.18 6.93 -33.51
CA ALA A 75 -6.89 7.59 -33.23
C ALA A 75 -5.69 6.73 -33.69
N ARG A 76 -5.74 5.41 -33.45
CA ARG A 76 -4.70 4.48 -33.93
C ARG A 76 -4.67 4.41 -35.45
N GLU A 77 -5.83 4.39 -36.11
CA GLU A 77 -5.92 4.37 -37.57
C GLU A 77 -5.43 5.68 -38.21
N THR A 78 -5.84 6.84 -37.67
CA THR A 78 -5.38 8.15 -38.16
C THR A 78 -3.86 8.31 -38.02
N ALA A 79 -3.29 7.88 -36.89
CA ALA A 79 -1.84 7.86 -36.70
C ALA A 79 -1.14 6.99 -37.75
N ARG A 80 -1.66 5.79 -38.05
CA ARG A 80 -1.11 4.90 -39.09
C ARG A 80 -1.24 5.52 -40.48
N LEU A 81 -2.38 6.11 -40.83
CA LEU A 81 -2.57 6.76 -42.13
C LEU A 81 -1.62 7.95 -42.35
N ARG A 82 -1.28 8.69 -41.28
CA ARG A 82 -0.30 9.80 -41.34
C ARG A 82 1.15 9.33 -41.57
N THR A 83 1.49 8.07 -41.32
CA THR A 83 2.83 7.52 -41.61
C THR A 83 3.07 7.27 -43.11
N GLY A 84 2.08 7.48 -43.97
CA GLY A 84 2.23 7.48 -45.43
C GLY A 84 2.15 6.11 -46.10
N ASP A 85 1.92 5.03 -45.34
CA ASP A 85 1.84 3.68 -45.89
C ASP A 85 0.43 3.40 -46.48
N ARG A 86 0.28 3.62 -47.79
CA ARG A 86 -0.96 3.35 -48.56
C ARG A 86 -1.40 1.90 -48.45
N ASP A 87 -0.44 0.98 -48.40
CA ASP A 87 -0.71 -0.46 -48.36
C ASP A 87 -1.33 -0.87 -47.03
N VAL A 88 -1.03 -0.19 -45.92
CA VAL A 88 -1.61 -0.48 -44.60
C VAL A 88 -3.12 -0.19 -44.56
N SER A 89 -3.60 0.86 -45.23
CA SER A 89 -5.03 1.17 -45.30
C SER A 89 -5.79 0.10 -46.09
N ILE A 90 -5.20 -0.36 -47.19
CA ILE A 90 -5.76 -1.43 -48.04
C ILE A 90 -5.73 -2.76 -47.31
N ASP A 91 -4.62 -3.07 -46.62
CA ASP A 91 -4.45 -4.30 -45.86
C ASP A 91 -5.43 -4.43 -44.68
N THR A 92 -5.89 -3.30 -44.14
CA THR A 92 -6.90 -3.28 -43.07
C THR A 92 -8.31 -3.54 -43.61
N GLU A 93 -8.65 -2.98 -44.78
CA GLU A 93 -9.98 -3.13 -45.39
C GLU A 93 -10.14 -4.49 -46.11
N ALA A 94 -9.06 -4.99 -46.71
CA ALA A 94 -9.03 -6.25 -47.45
C ALA A 94 -7.94 -7.18 -46.91
N PRO A 95 -8.09 -7.69 -45.66
CA PRO A 95 -7.06 -8.50 -45.02
C PRO A 95 -6.77 -9.81 -45.76
N GLU A 96 -7.77 -10.37 -46.46
CA GLU A 96 -7.60 -11.55 -47.30
C GLU A 96 -6.71 -11.25 -48.51
N ALA A 97 -6.87 -10.07 -49.14
CA ALA A 97 -6.08 -9.66 -50.29
C ALA A 97 -4.63 -9.40 -49.88
N ALA A 98 -4.43 -8.73 -48.74
CA ALA A 98 -3.12 -8.55 -48.13
C ALA A 98 -2.42 -9.85 -47.80
N ARG A 99 -3.15 -10.80 -47.22
CA ARG A 99 -2.62 -12.11 -46.88
C ARG A 99 -2.19 -12.88 -48.12
N LEU A 100 -3.02 -12.90 -49.15
CA LEU A 100 -2.68 -13.53 -50.43
C LEU A 100 -1.47 -12.85 -51.09
N ARG A 101 -1.43 -11.51 -51.12
CA ARG A 101 -0.30 -10.73 -51.65
C ARG A 101 1.01 -11.05 -50.92
N ARG A 102 1.00 -11.14 -49.59
CA ARG A 102 2.18 -11.54 -48.79
C ARG A 102 2.63 -12.97 -49.08
N LEU A 103 1.69 -13.91 -49.23
CA LEU A 103 2.00 -15.30 -49.56
C LEU A 103 2.62 -15.42 -50.95
N LEU A 104 2.07 -14.72 -51.95
CA LEU A 104 2.61 -14.70 -53.31
C LEU A 104 4.03 -14.13 -53.35
N ARG A 105 4.25 -13.01 -52.64
CA ARG A 105 5.59 -12.40 -52.53
C ARG A 105 6.60 -13.34 -51.87
N ALA A 106 6.20 -14.03 -50.80
CA ALA A 106 7.08 -14.93 -50.06
C ALA A 106 7.43 -16.22 -50.83
N ASP A 107 6.45 -16.84 -51.51
CA ASP A 107 6.63 -18.14 -52.18
C ASP A 107 7.22 -17.99 -53.60
N LEU A 108 6.89 -16.90 -54.29
CA LEU A 108 7.32 -16.66 -55.69
C LEU A 108 8.47 -15.65 -55.80
N GLY A 109 8.94 -15.07 -54.70
CA GLY A 109 10.04 -14.10 -54.68
C GLY A 109 9.71 -12.74 -55.31
N LEU A 110 8.42 -12.39 -55.38
CA LEU A 110 7.94 -11.16 -56.01
C LEU A 110 8.04 -9.94 -55.07
N SER A 111 8.35 -8.78 -55.63
CA SER A 111 8.32 -7.49 -54.94
C SER A 111 6.88 -6.96 -54.76
N ALA A 112 6.73 -5.89 -53.96
CA ALA A 112 5.42 -5.27 -53.72
C ALA A 112 4.82 -4.64 -54.99
N ASP A 113 5.67 -4.14 -55.89
CA ASP A 113 5.28 -3.44 -57.12
C ASP A 113 4.91 -4.41 -58.25
N GLU A 114 5.43 -5.65 -58.20
CA GLU A 114 5.10 -6.70 -59.17
C GLU A 114 3.72 -7.33 -58.93
N VAL A 115 3.17 -7.19 -57.72
CA VAL A 115 1.81 -7.66 -57.37
C VAL A 115 0.98 -6.50 -56.81
N PRO A 116 0.64 -5.48 -57.63
CA PRO A 116 -0.10 -4.32 -57.18
C PRO A 116 -1.59 -4.63 -56.97
N TYR A 117 -2.22 -3.91 -56.05
CA TYR A 117 -3.68 -3.86 -55.95
C TYR A 117 -4.26 -3.05 -57.10
N LEU A 118 -5.40 -3.45 -57.65
CA LEU A 118 -6.06 -2.70 -58.73
C LEU A 118 -6.28 -1.22 -58.38
N CYS A 119 -6.72 -0.90 -57.16
CA CYS A 119 -6.95 0.48 -56.72
C CYS A 119 -5.69 1.37 -56.74
N THR A 120 -4.49 0.79 -56.61
CA THR A 120 -3.22 1.54 -56.66
C THR A 120 -2.83 1.96 -58.08
N LEU A 121 -3.37 1.28 -59.10
CA LEU A 121 -3.10 1.55 -60.51
C LEU A 121 -4.12 2.50 -61.16
N LEU A 122 -5.17 2.88 -60.43
CA LEU A 122 -6.28 3.67 -60.93
C LEU A 122 -6.24 5.10 -60.37
N ARG A 123 -6.65 6.05 -61.21
CA ARG A 123 -6.88 7.46 -60.85
C ARG A 123 -8.23 7.88 -61.39
N VAL A 124 -8.96 8.72 -60.67
CA VAL A 124 -10.24 9.28 -61.13
C VAL A 124 -10.14 10.80 -61.02
N PRO A 125 -10.02 11.51 -62.17
CA PRO A 125 -9.82 12.95 -62.15
C PRO A 125 -11.07 13.74 -61.70
N ASP A 126 -12.26 13.29 -62.12
CA ASP A 126 -13.53 13.90 -61.70
C ASP A 126 -14.03 13.27 -60.40
N GLU A 127 -13.83 13.99 -59.30
CA GLU A 127 -14.22 13.56 -57.95
C GLU A 127 -15.71 13.25 -57.82
N SER A 128 -16.56 13.89 -58.63
CA SER A 128 -18.01 13.69 -58.55
C SER A 128 -18.45 12.30 -59.01
N TRP A 129 -17.58 11.57 -59.73
CA TRP A 129 -17.78 10.18 -60.14
C TRP A 129 -17.00 9.17 -59.29
N GLN A 130 -16.16 9.62 -58.36
CA GLN A 130 -15.33 8.76 -57.50
C GLN A 130 -16.18 7.73 -56.75
N ASP A 131 -17.25 8.17 -56.08
CA ASP A 131 -18.14 7.31 -55.29
C ASP A 131 -18.79 6.23 -56.18
N ALA A 132 -19.20 6.60 -57.40
CA ALA A 132 -19.80 5.67 -58.34
C ALA A 132 -18.79 4.62 -58.84
N VAL A 133 -17.55 5.03 -59.13
CA VAL A 133 -16.45 4.13 -59.56
C VAL A 133 -16.07 3.18 -58.43
N GLU A 134 -15.84 3.69 -57.22
CA GLU A 134 -15.54 2.92 -56.01
C GLU A 134 -16.64 1.92 -55.68
N GLY A 135 -17.90 2.36 -55.73
CA GLY A 135 -19.06 1.54 -55.40
C GLY A 135 -19.32 0.40 -56.40
N LEU A 136 -19.08 0.64 -57.69
CA LEU A 136 -19.26 -0.38 -58.73
C LEU A 136 -18.09 -1.35 -58.82
N LEU A 137 -16.87 -0.91 -58.56
CA LEU A 137 -15.72 -1.82 -58.42
C LEU A 137 -15.83 -2.64 -57.14
N ALA A 138 -16.34 -2.07 -56.04
CA ALA A 138 -16.53 -2.74 -54.75
C ALA A 138 -15.28 -3.56 -54.35
N ALA A 139 -15.42 -4.84 -53.97
CA ALA A 139 -14.30 -5.70 -53.60
C ALA A 139 -13.28 -5.94 -54.74
N ASN A 140 -13.68 -5.76 -56.01
CA ASN A 140 -12.79 -5.96 -57.17
C ASN A 140 -11.63 -4.96 -57.18
N ARG A 141 -11.76 -3.80 -56.53
CA ARG A 141 -10.68 -2.81 -56.40
C ARG A 141 -9.46 -3.33 -55.62
N PHE A 142 -9.64 -4.38 -54.83
CA PHE A 142 -8.57 -5.03 -54.05
C PHE A 142 -8.02 -6.29 -54.72
N HIS A 143 -8.45 -6.61 -55.95
CA HIS A 143 -7.88 -7.71 -56.70
C HIS A 143 -6.42 -7.45 -57.06
N LEU A 144 -5.66 -8.53 -57.16
CA LEU A 144 -4.22 -8.49 -57.40
C LEU A 144 -3.96 -8.72 -58.88
N LEU A 145 -3.12 -7.88 -59.47
CA LEU A 145 -2.54 -8.16 -60.79
C LEU A 145 -1.25 -8.96 -60.57
N VAL A 146 -1.14 -10.10 -61.24
CA VAL A 146 0.06 -10.95 -61.18
C VAL A 146 0.72 -10.94 -62.56
N PRO A 147 2.06 -10.87 -62.65
CA PRO A 147 2.75 -10.94 -63.94
C PRO A 147 2.40 -12.24 -64.67
N PRO A 148 2.18 -12.22 -66.00
CA PRO A 148 1.78 -13.41 -66.76
C PRO A 148 2.68 -14.63 -66.53
N ALA A 149 4.00 -14.42 -66.44
CA ALA A 149 4.99 -15.47 -66.20
C ALA A 149 4.78 -16.24 -64.87
N HIS A 150 4.10 -15.64 -63.89
CA HIS A 150 3.87 -16.21 -62.57
C HIS A 150 2.40 -16.57 -62.29
N TYR A 151 1.49 -16.34 -63.24
CA TYR A 151 0.05 -16.49 -63.02
C TYR A 151 -0.35 -17.93 -62.64
N GLU A 152 0.14 -18.94 -63.36
CA GLU A 152 -0.18 -20.34 -63.07
C GLU A 152 0.34 -20.78 -61.69
N ALA A 153 1.56 -20.36 -61.34
CA ALA A 153 2.16 -20.64 -60.03
C ALA A 153 1.40 -19.94 -58.89
N ALA A 154 1.00 -18.68 -59.09
CA ALA A 154 0.17 -17.92 -58.17
C ALA A 154 -1.20 -18.56 -57.94
N LEU A 155 -1.84 -19.03 -59.01
CA LEU A 155 -3.13 -19.72 -58.94
C LEU A 155 -3.01 -21.06 -58.19
N ALA A 156 -1.95 -21.84 -58.45
CA ALA A 156 -1.68 -23.08 -57.74
C ALA A 156 -1.44 -22.85 -56.23
N LEU A 157 -0.72 -21.78 -55.87
CA LEU A 157 -0.53 -21.38 -54.48
C LEU A 157 -1.85 -20.97 -53.83
N TYR A 158 -2.61 -20.09 -54.49
CA TYR A 158 -3.90 -19.64 -54.00
C TYR A 158 -4.84 -20.83 -53.77
N HIS A 159 -4.92 -21.76 -54.72
CA HIS A 159 -5.73 -22.97 -54.58
C HIS A 159 -5.32 -23.79 -53.35
N ARG A 160 -4.03 -24.04 -53.12
CA ARG A 160 -3.55 -24.84 -51.97
C ARG A 160 -3.82 -24.16 -50.62
N ARG A 161 -3.72 -22.83 -50.54
CA ARG A 161 -3.80 -22.08 -49.28
C ARG A 161 -5.20 -21.57 -48.95
N ARG A 162 -6.14 -21.55 -49.91
CA ARG A 162 -7.45 -20.89 -49.77
C ARG A 162 -8.24 -21.23 -48.50
N GLN A 163 -8.34 -22.50 -48.12
CA GLN A 163 -9.11 -22.94 -46.95
C GLN A 163 -8.34 -22.76 -45.64
N LYS A 164 -7.04 -23.04 -45.66
CA LYS A 164 -6.16 -22.92 -44.49
C LYS A 164 -6.02 -21.46 -44.04
N ASP A 165 -6.00 -20.54 -45.00
CA ASP A 165 -5.77 -19.12 -44.75
C ASP A 165 -7.01 -18.23 -44.90
N GLY A 166 -8.19 -18.82 -45.12
CA GLY A 166 -9.47 -18.08 -45.21
C GLY A 166 -9.51 -17.05 -46.34
N LEU A 167 -8.86 -17.34 -47.47
CA LEU A 167 -8.68 -16.40 -48.57
C LEU A 167 -9.93 -16.38 -49.47
N HIS A 168 -10.98 -15.70 -49.01
CA HIS A 168 -12.25 -15.56 -49.72
C HIS A 168 -12.38 -14.14 -50.32
N GLY A 169 -13.09 -14.00 -51.44
CA GLY A 169 -13.44 -12.69 -52.01
C GLY A 169 -12.34 -11.97 -52.81
N VAL A 170 -11.12 -12.52 -52.86
CA VAL A 170 -9.99 -11.94 -53.61
C VAL A 170 -9.82 -12.62 -54.97
N GLY A 171 -9.66 -11.84 -56.03
CA GLY A 171 -9.37 -12.32 -57.38
C GLY A 171 -7.92 -12.10 -57.79
N LEU A 172 -7.38 -13.04 -58.57
CA LEU A 172 -6.14 -12.88 -59.32
C LEU A 172 -6.48 -12.56 -60.77
N ILE A 173 -6.06 -11.40 -61.25
CA ILE A 173 -6.35 -10.94 -62.61
C ILE A 173 -5.38 -11.62 -63.58
N ASP A 174 -5.91 -12.41 -64.51
CA ASP A 174 -5.16 -13.01 -65.63
C ASP A 174 -4.92 -11.93 -66.69
N ALA A 175 -3.78 -11.25 -66.59
CA ALA A 175 -3.46 -10.14 -67.50
C ALA A 175 -3.38 -10.58 -68.97
N GLU A 176 -2.84 -11.78 -69.25
CA GLU A 176 -2.64 -12.27 -70.62
C GLU A 176 -3.97 -12.59 -71.30
N ARG A 177 -4.84 -13.38 -70.65
CA ARG A 177 -6.15 -13.72 -71.22
C ARG A 177 -7.08 -12.54 -71.29
N LEU A 178 -7.02 -11.64 -70.30
CA LEU A 178 -7.83 -10.43 -70.27
C LEU A 178 -7.49 -9.49 -71.44
N LEU A 179 -6.20 -9.30 -71.73
CA LEU A 179 -5.76 -8.49 -72.87
C LEU A 179 -6.15 -9.12 -74.21
N ALA A 180 -6.07 -10.44 -74.36
CA ALA A 180 -6.48 -11.14 -75.58
C ALA A 180 -7.98 -10.99 -75.90
N HIS A 181 -8.82 -10.75 -74.88
CA HIS A 181 -10.28 -10.58 -75.02
C HIS A 181 -10.74 -9.15 -74.73
N ALA A 182 -9.82 -8.19 -74.66
CA ALA A 182 -10.14 -6.82 -74.30
C ALA A 182 -11.11 -6.22 -75.32
N ARG A 183 -12.16 -5.55 -74.81
CA ARG A 183 -13.12 -4.79 -75.61
C ARG A 183 -13.11 -3.35 -75.14
N PRO A 184 -13.16 -2.37 -76.06
CA PRO A 184 -13.23 -0.97 -75.65
C PRO A 184 -14.55 -0.72 -74.90
N ALA A 185 -14.47 0.10 -73.86
CA ALA A 185 -15.66 0.54 -73.15
C ALA A 185 -16.60 1.35 -74.07
N ARG A 186 -17.90 1.29 -73.79
CA ARG A 186 -18.89 2.05 -74.56
C ARG A 186 -18.67 3.56 -74.35
N ALA A 187 -18.80 4.35 -75.41
CA ALA A 187 -18.77 5.81 -75.30
C ALA A 187 -19.83 6.31 -74.31
N GLY A 188 -19.43 7.17 -73.37
CA GLY A 188 -20.32 7.66 -72.30
C GLY A 188 -20.48 6.70 -71.11
N SER A 189 -19.67 5.65 -71.02
CA SER A 189 -19.67 4.75 -69.86
C SER A 189 -18.85 5.31 -68.69
N LEU A 190 -19.09 4.79 -67.49
CA LEU A 190 -18.35 5.14 -66.27
C LEU A 190 -16.87 4.75 -66.35
N ALA A 191 -16.52 3.75 -67.16
CA ALA A 191 -15.14 3.32 -67.35
C ALA A 191 -14.20 4.45 -67.81
N GLN A 192 -14.72 5.48 -68.48
CA GLN A 192 -13.95 6.64 -68.95
C GLN A 192 -13.50 7.57 -67.81
N GLU A 193 -14.15 7.51 -66.64
CA GLU A 193 -13.79 8.33 -65.47
C GLU A 193 -12.60 7.75 -64.68
N ALA A 194 -12.27 6.47 -64.90
CA ALA A 194 -11.14 5.82 -64.27
C ALA A 194 -9.96 5.76 -65.25
N GLU A 195 -8.90 6.52 -64.99
CA GLU A 195 -7.66 6.55 -65.75
C GLU A 195 -6.63 5.55 -65.19
N THR A 196 -5.85 4.92 -66.08
CA THR A 196 -4.74 4.05 -65.71
C THR A 196 -3.75 3.92 -66.86
N GLU A 197 -2.47 3.82 -66.53
CA GLU A 197 -1.39 3.56 -67.48
C GLU A 197 -1.16 2.06 -67.70
N HIS A 198 -1.73 1.19 -66.84
CA HIS A 198 -1.52 -0.25 -66.91
C HIS A 198 -2.53 -0.93 -67.86
N PRO A 199 -2.10 -1.57 -68.97
CA PRO A 199 -3.01 -2.11 -69.99
C PRO A 199 -4.02 -3.13 -69.46
N ALA A 200 -3.59 -4.05 -68.60
CA ALA A 200 -4.49 -5.04 -68.01
C ALA A 200 -5.51 -4.42 -67.02
N ALA A 201 -5.13 -3.38 -66.27
CA ALA A 201 -6.05 -2.67 -65.39
C ALA A 201 -7.11 -1.92 -66.21
N ARG A 202 -6.71 -1.28 -67.32
CA ARG A 202 -7.63 -0.64 -68.28
C ARG A 202 -8.65 -1.64 -68.82
N ALA A 203 -8.17 -2.78 -69.32
CA ALA A 203 -9.03 -3.84 -69.85
C ALA A 203 -10.00 -4.39 -68.79
N PHE A 204 -9.55 -4.51 -67.53
CA PHE A 204 -10.39 -4.99 -66.43
C PHE A 204 -11.47 -3.98 -66.04
N VAL A 205 -11.12 -2.70 -65.98
CA VAL A 205 -12.09 -1.63 -65.70
C VAL A 205 -13.07 -1.46 -66.85
N ASP A 206 -12.64 -1.59 -68.10
CA ASP A 206 -13.55 -1.59 -69.26
C ASP A 206 -14.53 -2.76 -69.23
N LEU A 207 -14.07 -3.94 -68.79
CA LEU A 207 -14.91 -5.11 -68.61
C LEU A 207 -15.99 -4.89 -67.54
N LEU A 208 -15.62 -4.30 -66.39
CA LEU A 208 -16.54 -4.13 -65.26
C LEU A 208 -17.45 -2.89 -65.39
N LEU A 209 -16.89 -1.76 -65.82
CA LEU A 209 -17.56 -0.46 -65.84
C LEU A 209 -18.02 -0.04 -67.24
N GLY A 210 -17.50 -0.65 -68.31
CA GLY A 210 -17.77 -0.22 -69.69
C GLY A 210 -19.22 -0.44 -70.17
N GLY A 211 -19.99 -1.23 -69.42
CA GLY A 211 -21.43 -1.43 -69.64
C GLY A 211 -22.33 -0.45 -68.90
N TYR A 212 -21.81 0.35 -67.97
CA TYR A 212 -22.60 1.30 -67.17
C TYR A 212 -22.58 2.68 -67.80
N ALA A 213 -23.69 3.12 -68.37
CA ALA A 213 -23.84 4.47 -68.87
C ALA A 213 -23.87 5.49 -67.72
N ARG A 214 -23.20 6.64 -67.90
CA ARG A 214 -23.28 7.77 -66.97
C ARG A 214 -24.59 8.52 -67.18
N CYS A 215 -25.37 8.71 -66.11
CA CYS A 215 -26.61 9.47 -66.12
C CYS A 215 -26.54 10.61 -65.09
N GLU A 216 -26.94 11.81 -65.48
CA GLU A 216 -26.96 12.96 -64.57
C GLU A 216 -28.22 12.99 -63.68
N THR A 217 -29.33 12.40 -64.12
CA THR A 217 -30.59 12.39 -63.39
C THR A 217 -31.16 10.97 -63.20
N LEU A 218 -32.04 10.81 -62.21
CA LEU A 218 -32.68 9.52 -61.92
C LEU A 218 -33.64 9.09 -63.04
N GLU A 219 -34.28 10.03 -63.73
CA GLU A 219 -35.18 9.76 -64.84
C GLU A 219 -34.44 9.11 -66.02
N ALA A 220 -33.23 9.60 -66.30
CA ALA A 220 -32.37 9.09 -67.37
C ALA A 220 -31.92 7.64 -67.14
N LEU A 221 -31.96 7.13 -65.91
CA LEU A 221 -31.67 5.71 -65.63
C LEU A 221 -32.67 4.80 -66.34
N ARG A 222 -33.95 5.18 -66.46
CA ARG A 222 -35.02 4.29 -66.96
C ARG A 222 -34.77 3.80 -68.38
N ASP A 223 -34.24 4.68 -69.22
CA ASP A 223 -33.99 4.46 -70.65
C ASP A 223 -32.75 3.60 -70.92
N GLN A 224 -31.92 3.39 -69.90
CA GLN A 224 -30.71 2.58 -70.00
C GLN A 224 -30.93 1.19 -69.41
N ARG A 225 -30.30 0.17 -70.00
CA ARG A 225 -30.29 -1.19 -69.44
C ARG A 225 -29.46 -1.26 -68.16
N THR A 226 -28.31 -0.61 -68.17
CA THR A 226 -27.31 -0.55 -67.09
C THR A 226 -26.73 0.85 -67.03
N ALA A 227 -26.88 1.53 -65.91
CA ALA A 227 -26.47 2.91 -65.75
C ALA A 227 -26.23 3.27 -64.27
N VAL A 228 -25.55 4.39 -64.04
CA VAL A 228 -25.25 4.91 -62.71
C VAL A 228 -25.31 6.44 -62.69
N THR A 229 -25.74 7.01 -61.57
CA THR A 229 -25.67 8.46 -61.28
C THR A 229 -24.54 8.79 -60.32
N ARG A 230 -24.19 10.08 -60.22
CA ARG A 230 -23.20 10.59 -59.24
C ARG A 230 -23.61 10.27 -57.80
N ASP A 231 -24.91 10.31 -57.51
CA ASP A 231 -25.49 9.94 -56.21
C ASP A 231 -25.53 8.42 -55.96
N CYS A 232 -24.79 7.61 -56.73
CA CYS A 232 -24.66 6.17 -56.52
C CYS A 232 -25.96 5.36 -56.63
N PHE A 233 -26.98 5.89 -57.31
CA PHE A 233 -28.10 5.09 -57.79
C PHE A 233 -27.67 4.31 -59.02
N VAL A 234 -27.79 3.00 -58.93
CA VAL A 234 -27.34 2.07 -59.97
C VAL A 234 -28.54 1.32 -60.51
N ARG A 235 -28.63 1.28 -61.83
CA ARG A 235 -29.53 0.38 -62.55
C ARG A 235 -28.74 -0.81 -63.10
N ARG A 236 -29.13 -2.02 -62.71
CA ARG A 236 -28.56 -3.29 -63.20
C ARG A 236 -29.65 -4.12 -63.86
N ASN A 237 -29.55 -4.35 -65.16
CA ASN A 237 -30.51 -5.16 -65.92
C ASN A 237 -31.96 -4.80 -65.61
N PHE A 238 -32.29 -3.50 -65.70
CA PHE A 238 -33.62 -2.93 -65.41
C PHE A 238 -34.05 -2.86 -63.94
N ALA A 239 -33.26 -3.36 -62.99
CA ALA A 239 -33.49 -3.15 -61.55
C ALA A 239 -32.72 -1.92 -61.06
N THR A 240 -33.39 -0.98 -60.40
CA THR A 240 -32.75 0.21 -59.83
C THR A 240 -32.59 0.04 -58.31
N GLY A 241 -31.42 0.37 -57.78
CA GLY A 241 -31.14 0.36 -56.35
C GLY A 241 -30.09 1.39 -55.99
N HIS A 242 -29.99 1.68 -54.70
CA HIS A 242 -28.96 2.57 -54.16
C HIS A 242 -27.79 1.73 -53.63
N MET A 243 -26.56 2.09 -53.97
CA MET A 243 -25.39 1.41 -53.41
C MET A 243 -25.29 1.69 -51.91
N ASN A 244 -24.76 0.74 -51.15
CA ASN A 244 -24.53 0.96 -49.73
C ASN A 244 -23.39 1.99 -49.56
N PRO A 245 -23.62 3.14 -48.91
CA PRO A 245 -22.59 4.17 -48.70
C PRO A 245 -21.31 3.65 -48.04
N ARG A 246 -21.41 2.59 -47.23
CA ARG A 246 -20.24 1.97 -46.60
C ARG A 246 -19.25 1.41 -47.61
N VAL A 247 -19.69 1.05 -48.83
CA VAL A 247 -18.84 0.44 -49.86
C VAL A 247 -18.00 1.50 -50.60
N TYR A 248 -18.50 2.73 -50.73
CA TYR A 248 -17.88 3.75 -51.59
C TYR A 248 -17.43 5.03 -50.88
N ARG A 249 -17.99 5.38 -49.70
CA ARG A 249 -17.59 6.61 -48.98
C ARG A 249 -16.13 6.62 -48.55
N ARG A 250 -15.53 5.43 -48.40
CA ARG A 250 -14.11 5.25 -48.11
C ARG A 250 -13.36 5.09 -49.42
N TRP A 251 -12.68 6.17 -49.83
CA TRP A 251 -11.91 6.17 -51.07
C TRP A 251 -10.59 5.42 -50.91
N PHE A 252 -10.27 4.56 -51.85
CA PHE A 252 -9.00 3.82 -51.95
C PHE A 252 -8.27 4.07 -53.28
N ILE A 253 -8.99 4.54 -54.30
CA ILE A 253 -8.48 4.84 -55.64
C ILE A 253 -7.93 6.28 -55.68
N GLY A 254 -6.68 6.43 -56.13
CA GLY A 254 -6.05 7.73 -56.36
C GLY A 254 -5.38 8.38 -55.13
N GLU A 255 -4.67 9.47 -55.37
CA GLU A 255 -3.78 10.10 -54.37
C GLU A 255 -4.53 10.87 -53.28
N ARG A 256 -5.78 11.28 -53.55
CA ARG A 256 -6.67 12.02 -52.63
C ARG A 256 -7.43 11.12 -51.64
N ALA A 257 -7.30 9.80 -51.76
CA ALA A 257 -7.91 8.81 -50.88
C ALA A 257 -7.50 9.00 -49.41
N ILE A 258 -6.21 9.21 -49.13
CA ILE A 258 -5.70 9.36 -47.76
C ILE A 258 -6.21 10.66 -47.08
N PRO A 259 -6.08 11.86 -47.67
CA PRO A 259 -6.60 13.09 -47.07
C PRO A 259 -8.09 13.01 -46.72
N ARG A 260 -8.92 12.46 -47.63
CA ARG A 260 -10.36 12.30 -47.39
C ARG A 260 -10.66 11.32 -46.26
N GLN A 261 -9.91 10.22 -46.18
CA GLN A 261 -10.00 9.24 -45.09
C GLN A 261 -9.58 9.82 -43.73
N LEU A 262 -8.64 10.76 -43.69
CA LEU A 262 -8.25 11.48 -42.48
C LEU A 262 -9.35 12.45 -42.04
N GLU A 263 -9.86 13.27 -42.97
CA GLU A 263 -10.93 14.24 -42.71
C GLU A 263 -12.18 13.58 -42.11
N GLN A 264 -12.65 12.46 -42.70
CA GLN A 264 -13.82 11.74 -42.19
C GLN A 264 -13.62 11.18 -40.78
N ARG A 265 -12.41 10.70 -40.46
CA ARG A 265 -12.09 10.15 -39.13
C ARG A 265 -11.94 11.25 -38.09
N GLU A 266 -11.31 12.37 -38.45
CA GLU A 266 -11.21 13.54 -37.59
C GLU A 266 -12.60 14.12 -37.27
N GLN A 267 -13.50 14.16 -38.26
CA GLN A 267 -14.89 14.55 -38.05
C GLN A 267 -15.62 13.60 -37.08
N ARG A 268 -15.48 12.27 -37.25
CA ARG A 268 -16.08 11.29 -36.33
C ARG A 268 -15.51 11.41 -34.91
N MET A 269 -14.21 11.63 -34.77
CA MET A 269 -13.59 11.87 -33.46
C MET A 269 -14.15 13.15 -32.80
N HIS A 270 -14.41 14.20 -33.57
CA HIS A 270 -15.04 15.42 -33.07
C HIS A 270 -16.49 15.17 -32.61
N GLU A 271 -17.27 14.39 -33.35
CA GLU A 271 -18.62 13.97 -32.95
C GLU A 271 -18.60 13.18 -31.64
N ILE A 272 -17.72 12.18 -31.52
CA ILE A 272 -17.56 11.38 -30.30
C ILE A 272 -17.18 12.27 -29.11
N ALA A 273 -16.29 13.25 -29.30
CA ALA A 273 -15.94 14.19 -28.24
C ALA A 273 -17.16 15.00 -27.76
N GLY A 274 -18.03 15.42 -28.68
CA GLY A 274 -19.29 16.09 -28.37
C GLY A 274 -20.30 15.18 -27.63
N GLU A 275 -20.39 13.91 -28.03
CA GLU A 275 -21.22 12.90 -27.34
C GLU A 275 -20.72 12.63 -25.92
N LEU A 276 -19.40 12.44 -25.74
CA LEU A 276 -18.78 12.25 -24.43
C LEU A 276 -19.00 13.45 -23.49
N ALA A 277 -18.93 14.68 -24.01
CA ALA A 277 -19.22 15.88 -23.21
C ALA A 277 -20.67 15.90 -22.70
N LYS A 278 -21.64 15.49 -23.52
CA LYS A 278 -23.06 15.37 -23.11
C LYS A 278 -23.25 14.27 -22.07
N LEU A 279 -22.60 13.12 -22.25
CA LEU A 279 -22.66 12.00 -21.29
C LEU A 279 -22.01 12.37 -19.96
N GLN A 280 -20.92 13.14 -19.97
CA GLN A 280 -20.30 13.64 -18.74
C GLN A 280 -21.24 14.54 -17.94
N GLY A 281 -22.00 15.43 -18.60
CA GLY A 281 -23.03 16.23 -17.93
C GLY A 281 -24.09 15.35 -17.25
N ARG A 282 -24.57 14.32 -17.95
CA ARG A 282 -25.53 13.35 -17.41
C ARG A 282 -24.96 12.52 -16.25
N ALA A 283 -23.67 12.18 -16.30
CA ALA A 283 -22.98 11.45 -15.22
C ALA A 283 -22.87 12.30 -13.96
N ASN A 284 -22.54 13.58 -14.10
CA ASN A 284 -22.48 14.51 -12.96
C ASN A 284 -23.86 14.69 -12.30
N ASP A 285 -24.91 14.80 -13.11
CA ASP A 285 -26.30 14.88 -12.64
C ASP A 285 -26.72 13.61 -11.87
N LEU A 286 -26.34 12.42 -12.35
CA LEU A 286 -26.61 11.15 -11.68
C LEU A 286 -25.79 10.99 -10.39
N ALA A 287 -24.54 11.42 -10.37
CA ALA A 287 -23.69 11.40 -9.18
C ALA A 287 -24.30 12.25 -8.05
N GLN A 288 -24.85 13.43 -8.36
CA GLN A 288 -25.56 14.26 -7.38
C GLN A 288 -26.78 13.55 -6.76
N ARG A 289 -27.54 12.80 -7.58
CA ARG A 289 -28.71 12.03 -7.13
C ARG A 289 -28.32 10.82 -6.28
N LEU A 290 -27.24 10.12 -6.64
CA LEU A 290 -26.70 9.00 -5.87
C LEU A 290 -26.21 9.43 -4.47
N ALA A 291 -25.56 10.59 -4.38
CA ALA A 291 -25.07 11.16 -3.13
C ALA A 291 -26.20 11.51 -2.13
N LEU A 292 -27.42 11.75 -2.62
CA LEU A 292 -28.60 12.06 -1.81
C LEU A 292 -29.49 10.84 -1.53
N THR A 293 -29.20 9.70 -2.15
CA THR A 293 -29.97 8.45 -2.00
C THR A 293 -29.12 7.39 -1.34
N ARG A 294 -28.47 6.51 -2.14
CA ARG A 294 -27.71 5.34 -1.70
C ARG A 294 -26.70 5.66 -0.59
N ASP A 295 -25.97 6.77 -0.73
CA ASP A 295 -24.90 7.13 0.21
C ASP A 295 -25.42 7.61 1.57
N ARG A 296 -26.71 7.98 1.65
CA ARG A 296 -27.35 8.46 2.89
C ARG A 296 -28.13 7.39 3.62
N VAL A 297 -28.48 6.27 2.97
CA VAL A 297 -29.29 5.19 3.58
C VAL A 297 -28.66 4.68 4.88
N ARG A 298 -27.32 4.55 4.93
CA ARG A 298 -26.60 4.12 6.13
C ARG A 298 -26.82 5.05 7.33
N SER A 299 -26.80 6.37 7.11
CA SER A 299 -27.04 7.33 8.19
C SER A 299 -28.46 7.23 8.75
N PHE A 300 -29.43 6.82 7.94
CA PHE A 300 -30.80 6.58 8.39
C PHE A 300 -30.94 5.27 9.16
N TYR A 301 -30.17 4.23 8.84
CA TYR A 301 -30.09 3.00 9.66
C TYR A 301 -29.47 3.27 11.04
N ASP A 302 -28.39 4.05 11.09
CA ASP A 302 -27.78 4.46 12.36
C ASP A 302 -28.77 5.31 13.19
N LEU A 303 -29.50 6.22 12.54
CA LEU A 303 -30.51 7.04 13.21
C LEU A 303 -31.68 6.19 13.76
N GLU A 304 -32.18 5.22 12.99
CA GLU A 304 -33.25 4.30 13.45
C GLU A 304 -32.82 3.50 14.68
N ARG A 305 -31.57 3.04 14.72
CA ARG A 305 -31.00 2.34 15.88
C ARG A 305 -30.93 3.24 17.12
N ASP A 306 -30.50 4.48 16.95
CA ASP A 306 -30.14 5.36 18.07
C ASP A 306 -31.35 6.18 18.59
N LEU A 307 -32.36 6.45 17.76
CA LEU A 307 -33.54 7.26 18.13
C LEU A 307 -34.28 6.76 19.39
N PRO A 308 -34.51 5.45 19.58
CA PRO A 308 -35.18 4.93 20.78
C PRO A 308 -34.43 5.25 22.08
N ALA A 309 -33.10 5.33 22.05
CA ALA A 309 -32.29 5.68 23.22
C ALA A 309 -32.37 7.17 23.58
N VAL A 310 -32.63 8.03 22.59
CA VAL A 310 -32.70 9.50 22.72
C VAL A 310 -34.13 9.96 23.05
N ALA A 311 -35.15 9.21 22.64
CA ALA A 311 -36.57 9.51 22.89
C ALA A 311 -36.95 9.89 24.33
N PRO A 312 -36.40 9.29 25.42
CA PRO A 312 -36.78 9.65 26.79
C PRO A 312 -36.09 10.91 27.35
N LEU A 313 -35.15 11.53 26.63
CA LEU A 313 -34.39 12.70 27.14
C LEU A 313 -35.28 13.89 27.54
N PRO A 314 -36.25 14.36 26.72
CA PRO A 314 -37.07 15.52 27.09
C PRO A 314 -37.87 15.30 28.38
N ALA A 315 -38.38 14.08 28.58
CA ALA A 315 -39.09 13.70 29.79
C ALA A 315 -38.17 13.69 31.03
N ARG A 316 -36.91 13.26 30.87
CA ARG A 316 -35.92 13.28 31.94
C ARG A 316 -35.44 14.69 32.27
N GLU A 317 -35.28 15.56 31.28
CA GLU A 317 -34.95 16.98 31.48
C GLU A 317 -36.06 17.69 32.27
N ALA A 318 -37.33 17.48 31.89
CA ALA A 318 -38.48 18.02 32.63
C ALA A 318 -38.53 17.51 34.08
N HIS A 319 -38.20 16.23 34.32
CA HIS A 319 -38.14 15.66 35.66
C HIS A 319 -36.98 16.25 36.49
N LEU A 320 -35.83 16.48 35.86
CA LEU A 320 -34.66 17.08 36.50
C LEU A 320 -34.93 18.54 36.89
N ASP A 321 -35.61 19.30 36.04
CA ASP A 321 -36.01 20.67 36.34
C ASP A 321 -37.05 20.73 37.48
N ALA A 322 -37.97 19.76 37.55
CA ALA A 322 -38.88 19.63 38.69
C ALA A 322 -38.13 19.35 40.02
N LEU A 323 -37.16 18.44 40.00
CA LEU A 323 -36.31 18.15 41.18
C LEU A 323 -35.44 19.34 41.60
N ARG A 324 -34.95 20.13 40.63
CA ARG A 324 -34.20 21.37 40.91
C ARG A 324 -35.10 22.42 41.57
N ALA A 325 -36.34 22.55 41.12
CA ALA A 325 -37.31 23.44 41.75
C ALA A 325 -37.61 23.01 43.19
N GLU A 326 -37.81 21.71 43.44
CA GLU A 326 -38.02 21.16 44.78
C GLU A 326 -36.80 21.40 45.70
N LEU A 327 -35.59 21.26 45.18
CA LEU A 327 -34.35 21.54 45.93
C LEU A 327 -34.19 23.04 46.25
N ALA A 328 -34.64 23.93 45.36
CA ALA A 328 -34.61 25.38 45.57
C ALA A 328 -35.63 25.85 46.63
N GLU A 329 -36.73 25.12 46.83
CA GLU A 329 -37.73 25.40 47.87
C GLU A 329 -37.34 24.87 49.26
N LEU A 330 -36.27 24.07 49.35
CA LEU A 330 -35.81 23.48 50.61
C LEU A 330 -35.13 24.53 51.51
N ASN A 331 -35.77 24.88 52.63
CA ASN A 331 -35.33 25.95 53.52
C ASN A 331 -34.25 25.46 54.53
N THR A 332 -32.97 25.73 54.30
CA THR A 332 -31.83 25.29 55.15
C THR A 332 -31.46 26.25 56.28
N HIS A 333 -32.10 27.42 56.36
CA HIS A 333 -31.73 28.50 57.29
C HIS A 333 -31.63 28.08 58.77
N THR A 334 -32.47 27.15 59.22
CA THR A 334 -32.45 26.62 60.60
C THR A 334 -31.25 25.71 60.88
N VAL A 335 -30.80 24.95 59.87
CA VAL A 335 -29.62 24.06 59.96
C VAL A 335 -28.33 24.88 59.89
N ASP A 336 -28.29 25.89 59.04
CA ASP A 336 -27.11 26.75 58.86
C ASP A 336 -26.88 27.64 60.10
N ALA A 337 -27.94 28.14 60.74
CA ALA A 337 -27.83 28.89 62.00
C ALA A 337 -27.29 28.03 63.15
N LEU A 338 -27.74 26.78 63.28
CA LEU A 338 -27.25 25.84 64.29
C LEU A 338 -25.79 25.44 64.02
N ARG A 339 -25.40 25.22 62.75
CA ARG A 339 -24.00 24.94 62.37
C ARG A 339 -23.06 26.12 62.66
N ALA A 340 -23.50 27.35 62.41
CA ALA A 340 -22.72 28.54 62.73
C ALA A 340 -22.48 28.69 64.24
N GLN A 341 -23.49 28.37 65.07
CA GLN A 341 -23.39 28.44 66.53
C GLN A 341 -22.46 27.37 67.11
N VAL A 342 -22.48 26.17 66.54
CA VAL A 342 -21.56 25.07 66.89
C VAL A 342 -20.12 25.42 66.49
N ALA A 343 -19.91 25.94 65.27
CA ALA A 343 -18.58 26.34 64.79
C ALA A 343 -17.97 27.47 65.63
N GLN A 344 -18.77 28.47 66.00
CA GLN A 344 -18.31 29.57 66.87
C GLN A 344 -17.89 29.06 68.25
N SER A 345 -18.64 28.10 68.81
CA SER A 345 -18.33 27.52 70.12
C SER A 345 -17.08 26.64 70.08
N GLN A 346 -16.88 25.86 69.01
CA GLN A 346 -15.66 25.06 68.80
C GLN A 346 -14.42 25.93 68.61
N ALA A 347 -14.50 26.98 67.79
CA ALA A 347 -13.39 27.91 67.59
C ALA A 347 -12.93 28.56 68.91
N LYS A 348 -13.88 28.88 69.81
CA LYS A 348 -13.54 29.45 71.12
C LYS A 348 -12.83 28.45 72.04
N VAL A 349 -13.22 27.17 71.99
CA VAL A 349 -12.57 26.10 72.75
C VAL A 349 -11.16 25.85 72.23
N GLU A 350 -10.97 25.80 70.91
CA GLU A 350 -9.66 25.63 70.28
C GLU A 350 -8.71 26.80 70.59
N GLU A 351 -9.21 28.04 70.55
CA GLU A 351 -8.44 29.25 70.91
C GLU A 351 -7.93 29.17 72.36
N LEU A 352 -8.79 28.79 73.31
CA LEU A 352 -8.42 28.69 74.72
C LEU A 352 -7.47 27.51 75.00
N GLN A 353 -7.65 26.38 74.31
CA GLN A 353 -6.72 25.25 74.41
C GLN A 353 -5.35 25.60 73.81
N ALA A 354 -5.31 26.30 72.68
CA ALA A 354 -4.06 26.76 72.08
C ALA A 354 -3.31 27.73 73.00
N ALA A 355 -4.02 28.65 73.66
CA ALA A 355 -3.42 29.57 74.62
C ALA A 355 -2.84 28.85 75.85
N ALA A 356 -3.54 27.85 76.38
CA ALA A 356 -3.04 27.04 77.49
C ALA A 356 -1.77 26.27 77.11
N VAL A 357 -1.77 25.61 75.95
CA VAL A 357 -0.59 24.88 75.44
C VAL A 357 0.58 25.82 75.15
N ALA A 358 0.32 27.05 74.68
CA ALA A 358 1.37 28.04 74.43
C ALA A 358 2.08 28.47 75.72
N LEU A 359 1.31 28.74 76.78
CA LEU A 359 1.85 29.10 78.10
C LEU A 359 2.64 27.94 78.72
N GLU A 360 2.14 26.71 78.58
CA GLU A 360 2.82 25.50 79.07
C GLU A 360 4.17 25.28 78.36
N ARG A 361 4.23 25.58 77.06
CA ARG A 361 5.48 25.56 76.28
C ARG A 361 6.45 26.66 76.67
N GLU A 362 5.97 27.87 76.97
CA GLU A 362 6.83 28.96 77.44
C GLU A 362 7.45 28.64 78.81
N MET A 363 6.67 28.05 79.71
CA MET A 363 7.20 27.55 80.99
C MET A 363 8.30 26.52 80.76
N GLY A 364 8.04 25.51 79.91
CA GLY A 364 9.05 24.50 79.56
C GLY A 364 10.32 25.11 78.94
N ARG A 365 10.19 26.11 78.04
CA ARG A 365 11.34 26.81 77.46
C ARG A 365 12.19 27.55 78.49
N LEU A 366 11.55 28.19 79.46
CA LEU A 366 12.26 28.94 80.50
C LEU A 366 12.97 28.00 81.47
N GLU A 367 12.33 26.89 81.83
CA GLU A 367 12.95 25.83 82.64
C GLU A 367 14.15 25.20 81.92
N GLU A 368 14.00 24.92 80.62
CA GLU A 368 15.08 24.43 79.78
C GLU A 368 16.22 25.45 79.69
N ARG A 369 15.95 26.75 79.50
CA ARG A 369 16.99 27.79 79.42
C ARG A 369 17.80 27.92 80.70
N ILE A 370 17.16 27.78 81.85
CA ILE A 370 17.82 27.77 83.15
C ILE A 370 18.70 26.52 83.28
N ALA A 371 18.19 25.37 82.85
CA ALA A 371 18.97 24.14 82.78
C ALA A 371 20.16 24.28 81.82
N THR A 372 20.02 24.94 80.67
CA THR A 372 21.13 25.20 79.73
C THR A 372 22.19 26.12 80.34
N LEU A 373 21.80 27.21 80.99
CA LEU A 373 22.75 28.18 81.55
C LEU A 373 23.59 27.57 82.69
N SER A 374 22.92 26.84 83.58
CA SER A 374 23.54 26.25 84.77
C SER A 374 24.22 24.91 84.49
N GLY A 375 23.62 24.09 83.63
CA GLY A 375 24.13 22.77 83.25
C GLY A 375 25.15 22.81 82.12
N GLU A 376 25.08 23.80 81.22
CA GLU A 376 25.89 23.82 80.00
C GLU A 376 26.79 25.05 79.86
N MET A 377 26.29 26.28 79.99
CA MET A 377 27.07 27.48 79.65
C MET A 377 28.17 27.82 80.66
N LEU A 378 27.86 27.85 81.95
CA LEU A 378 28.86 28.09 83.00
C LEU A 378 29.90 26.97 83.05
N PRO A 379 29.47 25.69 83.07
CA PRO A 379 30.40 24.58 82.87
C PRO A 379 31.14 24.66 81.55
N GLY A 380 30.57 25.28 80.52
CA GLY A 380 31.16 25.49 79.20
C GLY A 380 32.27 26.54 79.21
N LEU A 381 32.13 27.63 79.95
CA LEU A 381 33.19 28.65 80.10
C LEU A 381 34.34 28.15 80.98
N GLU A 382 34.02 27.40 82.03
CA GLU A 382 35.02 26.70 82.83
C GLU A 382 35.74 25.66 81.98
N ARG A 383 34.98 24.89 81.20
CA ARG A 383 35.54 24.00 80.18
C ARG A 383 36.39 24.76 79.16
N ALA A 384 36.01 25.96 78.71
CA ALA A 384 36.76 26.76 77.74
C ALA A 384 38.09 27.28 78.31
N ALA A 385 38.12 27.66 79.59
CA ALA A 385 39.36 28.00 80.27
C ALA A 385 40.24 26.77 80.46
N ASP A 386 39.64 25.65 80.86
CA ASP A 386 40.31 24.35 80.93
C ASP A 386 40.76 23.87 79.54
N GLU A 387 40.04 24.22 78.48
CA GLU A 387 40.37 23.93 77.08
C GLU A 387 41.52 24.81 76.64
N ALA A 388 41.49 26.13 76.81
CA ALA A 388 42.63 26.98 76.47
C ALA A 388 43.91 26.56 77.22
N LEU A 389 43.77 26.12 78.47
CA LEU A 389 44.85 25.55 79.25
C LEU A 389 45.30 24.19 78.68
N ARG A 390 44.34 23.33 78.34
CA ARG A 390 44.58 22.04 77.67
C ARG A 390 45.12 22.19 76.25
N ASP A 391 44.83 23.28 75.56
CA ASP A 391 45.26 23.61 74.19
C ASP A 391 46.68 24.14 74.25
N ALA A 392 47.00 24.99 75.22
CA ALA A 392 48.39 25.34 75.49
C ALA A 392 49.19 24.10 75.92
N GLN A 393 48.64 23.27 76.82
CA GLN A 393 49.23 21.99 77.21
C GLN A 393 49.34 21.02 76.03
N GLY A 394 48.35 21.02 75.15
CA GLY A 394 48.18 20.13 74.02
C GLY A 394 49.08 20.54 72.86
N PHE A 395 49.22 21.83 72.59
CA PHE A 395 50.21 22.40 71.69
C PHE A 395 51.62 22.07 72.17
N LEU A 396 51.89 22.29 73.47
CA LEU A 396 53.15 21.89 74.08
C LEU A 396 53.34 20.37 74.04
N ALA A 397 52.28 19.58 74.06
CA ALA A 397 52.35 18.13 73.87
C ALA A 397 52.58 17.69 72.43
N ALA A 398 51.92 18.34 71.48
CA ALA A 398 52.04 18.07 70.05
C ALA A 398 53.44 18.40 69.54
N GLU A 399 54.06 19.43 70.12
CA GLU A 399 55.42 19.84 69.82
C GLU A 399 56.48 19.17 70.74
N ASP A 400 56.11 18.13 71.51
CA ASP A 400 56.97 17.35 72.43
C ASP A 400 57.74 18.19 73.48
N ALA A 401 57.09 19.26 73.95
CA ALA A 401 57.62 20.31 74.80
C ALA A 401 56.90 20.44 76.17
N GLN A 402 56.34 19.35 76.69
CA GLN A 402 55.47 19.35 77.88
C GLN A 402 56.19 19.80 79.17
N ASP A 403 57.48 19.49 79.30
CA ASP A 403 58.29 19.83 80.48
C ASP A 403 58.45 21.34 80.66
N LEU A 404 58.27 22.13 79.58
CA LEU A 404 58.33 23.59 79.64
C LEU A 404 57.14 24.22 80.38
N LEU A 405 56.07 23.48 80.65
CA LEU A 405 54.83 24.05 81.17
C LEU A 405 54.95 24.46 82.63
N ASP A 406 55.64 23.65 83.43
CA ASP A 406 55.95 23.97 84.82
C ASP A 406 56.94 25.13 84.90
N ASP A 407 57.89 25.20 83.96
CA ASP A 407 58.80 26.34 83.81
C ASP A 407 58.08 27.62 83.38
N VAL A 408 57.12 27.55 82.44
CA VAL A 408 56.30 28.67 81.98
C VAL A 408 55.37 29.17 83.10
N ARG A 409 54.75 28.25 83.86
CA ARG A 409 53.94 28.59 85.04
C ARG A 409 54.78 29.20 86.16
N ALA A 410 55.95 28.63 86.45
CA ALA A 410 56.88 29.16 87.44
C ALA A 410 57.40 30.53 87.02
N GLU A 411 57.70 30.74 85.74
CA GLU A 411 58.12 32.01 85.19
C GLU A 411 56.98 33.04 85.19
N TYR A 412 55.74 32.64 84.88
CA TYR A 412 54.55 33.48 85.01
C TYR A 412 54.33 33.94 86.46
N GLU A 413 54.37 33.03 87.43
CA GLU A 413 54.22 33.38 88.85
C GLU A 413 55.39 34.23 89.37
N ARG A 414 56.64 33.95 88.94
CA ARG A 414 57.80 34.81 89.26
C ARG A 414 57.63 36.22 88.70
N ARG A 415 57.10 36.35 87.49
CA ARG A 415 56.81 37.65 86.87
C ARG A 415 55.65 38.35 87.57
N ARG A 416 54.58 37.62 87.92
CA ARG A 416 53.39 38.12 88.64
C ARG A 416 53.71 38.65 90.03
N ALA A 417 54.67 38.04 90.71
CA ALA A 417 55.16 38.52 91.99
C ALA A 417 55.97 39.83 91.89
N ARG A 418 56.58 40.12 90.74
CA ARG A 418 57.50 41.26 90.54
C ARG A 418 56.91 42.38 89.70
N GLN A 419 55.81 42.13 88.98
CA GLN A 419 55.20 43.04 88.02
C GLN A 419 53.66 42.89 88.01
N PRO A 420 52.88 43.96 87.75
CA PRO A 420 51.44 43.86 87.55
C PRO A 420 51.08 42.92 86.38
N VAL A 421 49.95 42.21 86.48
CA VAL A 421 49.48 41.27 85.43
C VAL A 421 49.42 41.95 84.06
N GLN A 422 49.07 43.24 84.02
CA GLN A 422 49.07 44.05 82.80
C GLN A 422 50.43 44.10 82.08
N THR A 423 51.54 44.19 82.81
CA THR A 423 52.90 44.31 82.23
C THR A 423 53.44 42.96 81.74
N ILE A 424 52.95 41.87 82.34
CA ILE A 424 53.30 40.50 81.96
C ILE A 424 52.61 40.15 80.66
N LEU A 425 51.33 40.52 80.57
CA LEU A 425 50.56 40.45 79.34
C LEU A 425 51.31 41.19 78.22
N SER A 426 51.71 42.45 78.45
CA SER A 426 52.39 43.25 77.41
C SER A 426 53.73 42.68 76.95
N ASN A 427 54.46 41.99 77.82
CA ASN A 427 55.73 41.36 77.45
C ASN A 427 55.53 40.02 76.75
N ALA A 428 54.51 39.24 77.14
CA ALA A 428 54.13 38.01 76.45
C ALA A 428 53.70 38.32 75.02
N GLU A 429 52.91 39.39 74.85
CA GLU A 429 52.53 39.92 73.54
C GLU A 429 53.75 40.27 72.69
N ARG A 430 54.80 40.88 73.27
CA ARG A 430 56.02 41.19 72.52
C ARG A 430 56.78 39.95 72.04
N TYR A 431 56.91 38.92 72.88
CA TYR A 431 57.60 37.68 72.48
C TYR A 431 56.81 36.88 71.46
N GLU A 432 55.48 36.86 71.59
CA GLU A 432 54.58 36.29 70.59
C GLU A 432 54.82 36.93 69.22
N ASN A 433 54.94 38.27 69.18
CA ASN A 433 55.24 39.00 67.95
C ASN A 433 56.59 38.60 67.30
N ASP A 434 57.64 38.38 68.09
CA ASP A 434 58.95 38.01 67.55
C ASP A 434 58.96 36.58 66.93
N TYR A 435 58.20 35.64 67.51
CA TYR A 435 58.04 34.28 66.95
C TYR A 435 57.12 34.28 65.73
N GLN A 436 56.06 35.10 65.73
CA GLN A 436 55.24 35.34 64.55
C GLN A 436 56.10 35.86 63.38
N ASN A 437 57.05 36.76 63.63
CA ASN A 437 57.98 37.25 62.59
C ASN A 437 58.92 36.18 62.02
N ALA A 438 59.24 35.13 62.77
CA ALA A 438 60.01 33.99 62.27
C ALA A 438 59.14 33.05 61.43
N GLU A 439 57.90 32.79 61.85
CA GLU A 439 56.89 32.03 61.10
C GLU A 439 56.60 32.69 59.74
N HIS A 440 56.44 34.03 59.72
CA HIS A 440 56.22 34.79 58.49
C HIS A 440 57.31 34.58 57.45
N ARG A 441 58.60 34.53 57.86
CA ARG A 441 59.71 34.26 56.95
C ARG A 441 59.68 32.85 56.35
N SER A 442 59.15 31.86 57.08
CA SER A 442 58.95 30.50 56.56
C SER A 442 57.80 30.46 55.55
N ARG A 443 56.71 31.17 55.84
CA ARG A 443 55.57 31.34 54.93
C ARG A 443 55.94 32.03 53.62
N ASP A 444 56.86 32.99 53.67
CA ASP A 444 57.34 33.67 52.47
C ASP A 444 58.05 32.72 51.49
N ARG A 445 58.87 31.79 52.00
CA ARG A 445 59.51 30.76 51.16
C ARG A 445 58.51 29.81 50.52
N LEU A 446 57.45 29.46 51.25
CA LEU A 446 56.36 28.63 50.70
C LEU A 446 55.62 29.37 49.58
N ARG A 447 55.41 30.68 49.73
CA ARG A 447 54.81 31.52 48.70
C ARG A 447 55.64 31.58 47.42
N GLU A 448 56.96 31.64 47.52
CA GLU A 448 57.87 31.60 46.37
C GLU A 448 57.75 30.30 45.57
N ALA A 449 57.67 29.14 46.25
CA ALA A 449 57.50 27.83 45.59
C ALA A 449 56.14 27.71 44.85
N LYS A 450 55.08 28.27 45.43
CA LYS A 450 53.73 28.31 44.83
C LYS A 450 53.71 29.16 43.55
N GLN A 451 54.36 30.32 43.58
CA GLN A 451 54.47 31.22 42.43
C GLN A 451 55.23 30.57 41.26
N ALA A 452 56.30 29.81 41.55
CA ALA A 452 57.06 29.10 40.53
C ALA A 452 56.22 28.05 39.77
N TYR A 453 55.39 27.25 40.47
CA TYR A 453 54.48 26.29 39.83
C TYR A 453 53.39 26.97 38.99
N SER A 454 52.80 28.04 39.52
CA SER A 454 51.76 28.80 38.83
C SER A 454 52.21 29.45 37.53
N LEU A 455 53.47 29.88 37.47
CA LEU A 455 54.05 30.51 36.28
C LEU A 455 54.36 29.49 35.17
N ALA A 456 54.70 28.25 35.53
CA ALA A 456 55.09 27.20 34.57
C ALA A 456 53.90 26.53 33.87
N HIS A 457 52.73 26.52 34.53
CA HIS A 457 51.54 25.79 34.08
C HIS A 457 50.29 26.67 33.97
N ASP A 458 50.46 27.99 33.90
CA ASP A 458 49.39 29.01 33.81
C ASP A 458 48.25 28.82 34.83
N PHE A 459 48.62 28.34 36.01
CA PHE A 459 47.69 27.87 37.04
C PHE A 459 47.12 29.02 37.92
N GLY A 460 47.38 30.27 37.52
CA GLY A 460 46.94 31.49 38.19
C GLY A 460 47.72 31.79 39.48
N LEU A 461 47.78 33.06 39.89
CA LEU A 461 48.45 33.47 41.14
C LEU A 461 47.65 33.00 42.35
N ASP A 462 48.30 32.27 43.26
CA ASP A 462 47.72 31.89 44.56
C ASP A 462 48.36 32.67 45.71
N GLN A 463 47.52 33.14 46.63
CA GLN A 463 47.93 34.01 47.74
C GLN A 463 47.86 33.33 49.11
N ASP A 464 47.33 32.12 49.22
CA ASP A 464 47.18 31.42 50.51
C ASP A 464 48.52 31.16 51.22
N GLU A 465 48.52 31.08 52.55
CA GLU A 465 49.76 30.93 53.34
C GLU A 465 50.27 29.49 53.41
N ASN A 466 49.38 28.51 53.25
CA ASN A 466 49.71 27.09 53.17
C ASN A 466 49.72 26.61 51.71
N ALA A 467 50.27 25.43 51.47
CA ALA A 467 50.39 24.84 50.14
C ALA A 467 49.12 24.09 49.69
N GLU A 468 48.03 24.23 50.46
CA GLU A 468 46.89 23.32 50.40
C GLU A 468 46.20 23.35 49.05
N ARG A 469 46.02 24.51 48.41
CA ARG A 469 45.40 24.57 47.08
C ARG A 469 46.15 23.76 46.02
N TYR A 470 47.48 23.71 46.08
CA TYR A 470 48.30 22.94 45.15
C TYR A 470 48.33 21.46 45.52
N MET A 471 48.35 21.16 46.82
CA MET A 471 48.18 19.80 47.33
C MET A 471 46.79 19.25 46.98
N ALA A 472 45.76 20.09 47.06
CA ALA A 472 44.35 19.80 46.81
C ALA A 472 44.04 19.79 45.32
N GLU A 473 44.69 20.59 44.47
CA GLU A 473 44.58 20.43 43.02
C GLU A 473 45.22 19.11 42.60
N ARG A 474 46.41 18.79 43.14
CA ARG A 474 47.04 17.48 42.96
C ARG A 474 46.12 16.36 43.46
N GLN A 475 45.50 16.55 44.62
CA GLN A 475 44.57 15.60 45.20
C GLN A 475 43.31 15.48 44.32
N LYS A 476 42.72 16.59 43.86
CA LYS A 476 41.54 16.66 42.98
C LYS A 476 41.80 16.00 41.64
N TYR A 477 42.95 16.23 41.04
CA TYR A 477 43.34 15.52 39.81
C TYR A 477 43.47 14.01 40.06
N VAL A 478 44.09 13.60 41.16
CA VAL A 478 44.31 12.18 41.48
C VAL A 478 43.05 11.46 41.96
N GLU A 479 42.18 12.15 42.69
CA GLU A 479 41.01 11.58 43.37
C GLU A 479 39.68 11.84 42.66
N SER A 480 39.55 12.94 41.90
CA SER A 480 38.29 13.30 41.23
C SER A 480 38.42 13.35 39.71
N GLU A 481 39.29 14.17 39.13
CA GLU A 481 39.28 14.40 37.68
C GLU A 481 39.84 13.22 36.88
N LEU A 482 40.94 12.58 37.29
CA LEU A 482 41.39 11.34 36.63
C LEU A 482 40.31 10.26 36.72
N PRO A 483 39.82 9.93 37.94
CA PRO A 483 38.78 8.91 38.07
C PRO A 483 37.50 9.28 37.32
N GLU A 484 37.13 10.57 37.23
CA GLU A 484 35.96 11.05 36.49
C GLU A 484 36.16 10.96 34.97
N TYR A 485 37.35 11.28 34.44
CA TYR A 485 37.64 11.08 33.02
C TYR A 485 37.73 9.59 32.66
N GLU A 486 38.34 8.77 33.51
CA GLU A 486 38.34 7.31 33.36
C GLU A 486 36.92 6.74 33.45
N ALA A 487 36.12 7.20 34.42
CA ALA A 487 34.72 6.83 34.56
C ALA A 487 33.88 7.31 33.38
N ARG A 488 34.12 8.51 32.85
CA ARG A 488 33.40 9.07 31.70
C ARG A 488 33.74 8.32 30.41
N ILE A 489 35.00 7.90 30.23
CA ILE A 489 35.39 7.02 29.12
C ILE A 489 34.73 5.65 29.27
N ALA A 490 34.71 5.09 30.49
CA ALA A 490 34.03 3.83 30.78
C ALA A 490 32.51 3.93 30.58
N GLU A 491 31.91 5.05 30.96
CA GLU A 491 30.48 5.35 30.82
C GLU A 491 30.10 5.53 29.35
N GLN A 492 30.83 6.33 28.59
CA GLN A 492 30.57 6.51 27.15
C GLN A 492 30.73 5.19 26.39
N ARG A 493 31.72 4.36 26.76
CA ARG A 493 31.85 3.01 26.23
C ARG A 493 30.65 2.14 26.61
N ALA A 494 30.24 2.14 27.87
CA ALA A 494 29.08 1.39 28.35
C ALA A 494 27.78 1.85 27.67
N MET A 495 27.60 3.15 27.44
CA MET A 495 26.45 3.71 26.72
C MET A 495 26.42 3.27 25.25
N ALA A 496 27.55 3.30 24.54
CA ALA A 496 27.63 2.82 23.16
C ALA A 496 27.38 1.30 23.07
N GLU A 497 27.92 0.54 24.02
CA GLU A 497 27.70 -0.89 24.18
C GLU A 497 26.22 -1.21 24.50
N GLN A 498 25.57 -0.41 25.35
CA GLN A 498 24.13 -0.49 25.63
C GLN A 498 23.28 -0.13 24.42
N GLU A 499 23.61 0.95 23.70
CA GLU A 499 22.87 1.37 22.52
C GLU A 499 22.93 0.30 21.41
N LEU A 500 24.10 -0.33 21.22
CA LEU A 500 24.26 -1.45 20.30
C LEU A 500 23.37 -2.64 20.70
N VAL A 501 23.41 -3.01 21.98
CA VAL A 501 22.57 -4.08 22.51
C VAL A 501 21.07 -3.76 22.34
N GLU A 502 20.66 -2.56 22.72
CA GLU A 502 19.26 -2.18 22.80
C GLU A 502 18.65 -1.91 21.42
N ASN A 503 19.38 -1.24 20.52
CA ASN A 503 18.85 -0.86 19.21
C ASN A 503 19.16 -1.88 18.10
N PHE A 504 20.30 -2.57 18.17
CA PHE A 504 20.68 -3.54 17.13
C PHE A 504 20.21 -4.96 17.48
N ILE A 505 20.58 -5.48 18.66
CA ILE A 505 20.29 -6.88 19.01
C ILE A 505 18.80 -7.09 19.28
N HIS A 506 18.14 -6.20 20.03
CA HIS A 506 16.69 -6.36 20.25
C HIS A 506 15.89 -6.22 18.97
N ARG A 507 16.22 -5.28 18.08
CA ARG A 507 15.53 -5.13 16.80
C ARG A 507 15.72 -6.33 15.89
N LEU A 508 16.94 -6.85 15.81
CA LEU A 508 17.24 -8.05 15.02
C LEU A 508 16.55 -9.29 15.62
N ARG A 509 16.53 -9.41 16.95
CA ARG A 509 15.78 -10.46 17.66
C ARG A 509 14.29 -10.38 17.38
N GLU A 510 13.69 -9.20 17.50
CA GLU A 510 12.27 -8.96 17.22
C GLU A 510 11.93 -9.40 15.79
N GLN A 511 12.75 -9.03 14.80
CA GLN A 511 12.55 -9.45 13.42
C GLN A 511 12.67 -10.98 13.23
N ILE A 512 13.63 -11.63 13.89
CA ILE A 512 13.77 -13.09 13.84
C ILE A 512 12.61 -13.78 14.56
N GLU A 513 12.18 -13.28 15.72
CA GLU A 513 11.04 -13.78 16.48
C GLU A 513 9.74 -13.62 15.69
N ASP A 514 9.51 -12.47 15.06
CA ASP A 514 8.39 -12.21 14.17
C ASP A 514 8.39 -13.20 13.00
N ALA A 515 9.54 -13.41 12.35
CA ALA A 515 9.65 -14.39 11.27
C ALA A 515 9.35 -15.83 11.75
N ARG A 516 9.80 -16.20 12.95
CA ARG A 516 9.50 -17.50 13.56
C ARG A 516 8.03 -17.64 13.96
N GLN A 517 7.41 -16.58 14.47
CA GLN A 517 5.98 -16.55 14.80
C GLN A 517 5.12 -16.67 13.54
N GLN A 518 5.47 -15.93 12.48
CA GLN A 518 4.80 -16.03 11.18
C GLN A 518 4.90 -17.44 10.60
N LEU A 519 6.06 -18.09 10.71
CA LEU A 519 6.21 -19.49 10.33
C LEU A 519 5.40 -20.44 11.21
N GLY A 520 5.39 -20.23 12.52
CA GLY A 520 4.59 -21.02 13.45
C GLY A 520 3.10 -20.93 13.12
N TYR A 521 2.63 -19.74 12.77
CA TYR A 521 1.28 -19.48 12.30
C TYR A 521 0.96 -20.21 10.99
N LEU A 522 1.88 -20.17 10.02
CA LEU A 522 1.74 -20.91 8.76
C LEU A 522 1.65 -22.41 9.02
N ASN A 523 2.54 -22.94 9.87
CA ASN A 523 2.54 -24.35 10.24
C ASN A 523 1.28 -24.77 11.01
N ALA A 524 0.73 -23.92 11.86
CA ALA A 524 -0.54 -24.20 12.54
C ALA A 524 -1.67 -24.40 11.51
N THR A 525 -1.74 -23.53 10.51
CA THR A 525 -2.71 -23.61 9.40
C THR A 525 -2.47 -24.86 8.53
N LEU A 526 -1.21 -25.25 8.32
CA LEU A 526 -0.84 -26.43 7.53
C LEU A 526 -1.01 -27.77 8.26
N SER A 527 -0.99 -27.76 9.60
CA SER A 527 -1.01 -28.98 10.43
C SER A 527 -2.29 -29.80 10.32
N THR A 528 -3.41 -29.15 10.03
CA THR A 528 -4.74 -29.75 9.86
C THR A 528 -4.91 -30.41 8.49
N LEU A 529 -4.04 -30.08 7.53
CA LEU A 529 -4.18 -30.47 6.14
C LEU A 529 -3.41 -31.75 5.83
N ARG A 530 -3.91 -32.47 4.84
CA ARG A 530 -3.28 -33.67 4.29
C ARG A 530 -3.32 -33.58 2.78
N PHE A 531 -2.14 -33.58 2.15
CA PHE A 531 -2.04 -33.64 0.69
C PHE A 531 -1.70 -35.07 0.30
N GLY A 532 -2.68 -35.84 -0.17
CA GLY A 532 -2.47 -37.26 -0.49
C GLY A 532 -2.00 -38.13 0.69
N GLY A 533 -2.29 -37.72 1.94
CA GLY A 533 -1.84 -38.39 3.17
C GLY A 533 -0.57 -37.82 3.81
N GLU A 534 0.19 -37.00 3.10
CA GLU A 534 1.43 -36.36 3.58
C GLU A 534 1.11 -35.05 4.34
N ARG A 535 1.90 -34.73 5.38
CA ARG A 535 1.90 -33.40 6.04
C ARG A 535 3.16 -32.63 5.71
N PHE A 536 3.02 -31.31 5.61
CA PHE A 536 4.13 -30.40 5.31
C PHE A 536 4.31 -29.41 6.46
N GLU A 537 5.56 -29.14 6.79
CA GLU A 537 5.95 -28.24 7.87
C GLU A 537 7.14 -27.40 7.39
N PHE A 538 7.02 -26.09 7.43
CA PHE A 538 8.14 -25.18 7.21
C PHE A 538 9.05 -25.20 8.43
N ILE A 539 10.34 -25.40 8.21
CA ILE A 539 11.33 -25.44 9.28
C ILE A 539 12.37 -24.35 9.05
N THR A 540 12.86 -23.79 10.14
CA THR A 540 13.99 -22.87 10.14
C THR A 540 15.18 -23.48 10.84
N ARG A 541 16.37 -23.17 10.32
CA ARG A 541 17.65 -23.49 10.95
C ARG A 541 18.53 -22.25 10.97
N PRO A 542 19.41 -22.12 11.98
CA PRO A 542 20.41 -21.07 11.97
C PRO A 542 21.42 -21.30 10.85
N GLU A 543 21.77 -20.23 10.13
CA GLU A 543 22.83 -20.27 9.11
C GLU A 543 24.17 -20.72 9.76
N PRO A 544 24.85 -21.75 9.23
CA PRO A 544 26.08 -22.27 9.82
C PRO A 544 27.17 -21.22 10.06
N ALA A 545 27.34 -20.28 9.13
CA ALA A 545 28.36 -19.23 9.21
C ALA A 545 28.08 -18.20 10.33
N LEU A 546 26.81 -17.96 10.65
CA LEU A 546 26.38 -16.93 11.62
C LEU A 546 25.79 -17.52 12.91
N ARG A 547 25.89 -18.84 13.10
CA ARG A 547 25.26 -19.56 14.22
C ARG A 547 25.64 -19.02 15.60
N GLN A 548 26.90 -18.61 15.79
CA GLN A 548 27.37 -18.08 17.07
C GLN A 548 26.70 -16.74 17.41
N VAL A 549 26.56 -15.88 16.40
CA VAL A 549 25.87 -14.58 16.51
C VAL A 549 24.35 -14.80 16.68
N TYR A 550 23.76 -15.73 15.93
CA TYR A 550 22.34 -16.09 16.07
C TYR A 550 22.00 -16.54 17.50
N ASN A 551 22.84 -17.40 18.10
CA ASN A 551 22.63 -17.87 19.47
C ASN A 551 22.71 -16.71 20.48
N LEU A 552 23.69 -15.80 20.31
CA LEU A 552 23.80 -14.59 21.12
C LEU A 552 22.51 -13.74 21.04
N ILE A 553 21.96 -13.54 19.84
CA ILE A 553 20.75 -12.74 19.61
C ILE A 553 19.53 -13.41 20.26
N MET A 554 19.35 -14.71 20.10
CA MET A 554 18.20 -15.45 20.63
C MET A 554 18.26 -15.58 22.16
N ASP A 555 19.43 -15.86 22.72
CA ASP A 555 19.59 -16.08 24.17
C ASP A 555 19.52 -14.76 24.96
N SER A 556 19.59 -13.60 24.29
CA SER A 556 19.48 -12.26 24.91
C SER A 556 18.15 -12.02 25.63
N GLN A 557 17.14 -12.88 25.41
CA GLN A 557 15.84 -12.84 26.08
C GLN A 557 15.92 -13.01 27.61
N SER A 558 16.92 -13.73 28.13
CA SER A 558 17.05 -13.96 29.58
C SER A 558 17.51 -12.72 30.37
N VAL A 559 17.80 -11.60 29.69
CA VAL A 559 18.46 -10.42 30.28
C VAL A 559 17.60 -9.15 30.19
N LEU A 560 16.28 -9.30 30.04
CA LEU A 560 15.33 -8.18 30.04
C LEU A 560 15.39 -7.40 31.37
N GLY A 561 16.03 -6.22 31.34
CA GLY A 561 16.00 -5.23 32.42
C GLY A 561 17.28 -5.07 33.25
N THR A 562 18.35 -5.83 32.96
CA THR A 562 19.69 -5.59 33.56
C THR A 562 20.73 -5.53 32.46
N SER A 563 21.74 -4.66 32.61
CA SER A 563 22.82 -4.50 31.63
C SER A 563 23.38 -5.86 31.20
N LEU A 564 23.29 -6.18 29.91
CA LEU A 564 23.74 -7.46 29.31
C LEU A 564 25.19 -7.81 29.70
N PHE A 565 25.99 -6.79 30.01
CA PHE A 565 27.39 -6.86 30.44
C PHE A 565 27.60 -7.38 31.86
N ALA A 566 26.57 -7.34 32.73
CA ALA A 566 26.63 -7.91 34.08
C ALA A 566 26.23 -9.40 34.12
N SER A 567 25.74 -9.95 32.99
CA SER A 567 25.16 -11.29 32.93
C SER A 567 26.16 -12.33 32.42
N ASP A 568 26.02 -13.59 32.89
CA ASP A 568 26.80 -14.75 32.42
C ASP A 568 26.69 -15.03 30.90
N LEU A 569 25.80 -14.33 30.21
CA LEU A 569 25.52 -14.50 28.79
C LEU A 569 26.70 -14.08 27.90
N LEU A 570 27.34 -12.94 28.19
CA LEU A 570 28.49 -12.47 27.42
C LEU A 570 29.67 -13.45 27.53
N LYS A 571 29.88 -14.06 28.70
CA LYS A 571 30.90 -15.09 28.90
C LYS A 571 30.60 -16.39 28.13
N ARG A 572 29.32 -16.77 28.02
CA ARG A 572 28.89 -17.97 27.28
C ARG A 572 28.96 -17.78 25.77
N HIS A 573 28.72 -16.57 25.28
CA HIS A 573 28.68 -16.24 23.85
C HIS A 573 29.79 -15.28 23.42
N GLN A 574 30.93 -15.30 24.12
CA GLN A 574 32.03 -14.37 23.90
C GLN A 574 32.56 -14.41 22.46
N GLN A 575 32.67 -15.61 21.87
CA GLN A 575 33.10 -15.75 20.48
C GLN A 575 32.12 -15.11 19.48
N GLY A 576 30.81 -15.18 19.75
CA GLY A 576 29.80 -14.54 18.91
C GLY A 576 29.80 -13.01 19.08
N TRP A 577 30.08 -12.53 20.29
CA TRP A 577 30.24 -11.11 20.58
C TRP A 577 31.49 -10.53 19.93
N ASP A 578 32.64 -11.19 20.09
CA ASP A 578 33.90 -10.77 19.52
C ASP A 578 33.82 -10.73 17.99
N LEU A 579 33.19 -11.74 17.37
CA LEU A 579 32.95 -11.75 15.92
C LEU A 579 32.05 -10.60 15.44
N LEU A 580 31.02 -10.27 16.22
CA LEU A 580 30.11 -9.16 15.91
C LEU A 580 30.83 -7.81 16.09
N PHE A 581 31.53 -7.63 17.20
CA PHE A 581 32.22 -6.39 17.55
C PHE A 581 33.41 -6.13 16.62
N GLU A 582 34.21 -7.16 16.30
CA GLU A 582 35.30 -7.09 15.33
C GLU A 582 34.78 -6.66 13.96
N ARG A 583 33.71 -7.28 13.45
CA ARG A 583 33.11 -6.88 12.17
C ARG A 583 32.47 -5.49 12.16
N LEU A 584 32.07 -4.98 13.33
CA LEU A 584 31.52 -3.62 13.48
C LEU A 584 32.61 -2.54 13.68
N THR A 585 33.82 -2.91 14.12
CA THR A 585 34.91 -1.99 14.45
C THR A 585 36.06 -1.97 13.43
N ILE A 586 36.09 -2.90 12.48
CA ILE A 586 36.99 -2.83 11.32
C ILE A 586 36.59 -1.60 10.47
N GLY A 587 37.59 -0.76 10.18
CA GLY A 587 37.44 0.65 9.80
C GLY A 587 36.72 0.98 8.48
N VAL A 588 36.52 2.28 8.30
CA VAL A 588 35.69 3.00 7.31
C VAL A 588 36.21 2.90 5.86
N ASP A 589 36.36 1.70 5.32
CA ASP A 589 36.53 1.48 3.86
C ASP A 589 35.18 1.15 3.18
N GLN A 590 35.05 1.47 1.89
CA GLN A 590 33.78 1.39 1.15
C GLN A 590 33.17 -0.03 1.07
N ASP A 591 33.98 -1.09 1.17
CA ASP A 591 33.51 -2.48 1.18
C ASP A 591 32.76 -2.87 2.47
N THR A 592 33.06 -2.20 3.59
CA THR A 592 32.49 -2.46 4.91
C THR A 592 31.00 -2.10 4.99
N SER A 593 30.53 -1.17 4.14
CA SER A 593 29.10 -0.79 4.09
C SER A 593 28.21 -1.94 3.64
N ARG A 594 28.73 -2.86 2.82
CA ARG A 594 27.99 -4.02 2.32
C ARG A 594 27.92 -5.12 3.38
N GLU A 595 29.02 -5.39 4.07
CA GLU A 595 29.06 -6.38 5.15
C GLU A 595 28.17 -5.95 6.34
N LEU A 596 28.14 -4.65 6.66
CA LEU A 596 27.24 -4.10 7.68
C LEU A 596 25.76 -4.23 7.28
N GLN A 597 25.42 -4.05 6.00
CA GLN A 597 24.06 -4.29 5.49
C GLN A 597 23.68 -5.77 5.54
N GLU A 598 24.62 -6.67 5.25
CA GLU A 598 24.41 -8.12 5.34
C GLU A 598 24.17 -8.57 6.79
N LEU A 599 24.86 -7.99 7.77
CA LEU A 599 24.66 -8.31 9.19
C LEU A 599 23.38 -7.69 9.79
N GLN A 600 22.84 -6.63 9.19
CA GLN A 600 21.58 -6.01 9.60
C GLN A 600 20.34 -6.77 9.12
N ASP A 601 20.48 -7.57 8.05
CA ASP A 601 19.36 -8.30 7.47
C ASP A 601 19.13 -9.64 8.20
N TYR A 602 18.03 -9.73 8.96
CA TYR A 602 17.66 -10.95 9.70
C TYR A 602 17.56 -12.20 8.80
N ARG A 603 17.30 -12.03 7.50
CA ARG A 603 17.14 -13.14 6.56
C ARG A 603 18.42 -13.94 6.40
N ASN A 604 19.58 -13.32 6.58
CA ASN A 604 20.89 -13.99 6.47
C ASN A 604 21.18 -14.93 7.64
N TYR A 605 20.42 -14.83 8.74
CA TYR A 605 20.59 -15.67 9.92
C TYR A 605 19.73 -16.94 9.89
N LEU A 606 18.80 -17.05 8.93
CA LEU A 606 17.80 -18.12 8.86
C LEU A 606 17.86 -18.86 7.52
N GLU A 607 18.07 -20.17 7.60
CA GLU A 607 17.90 -21.09 6.48
C GLU A 607 16.52 -21.75 6.58
N TYR A 608 15.76 -21.73 5.49
CA TYR A 608 14.40 -22.27 5.42
C TYR A 608 14.38 -23.59 4.63
N ASP A 609 13.67 -24.60 5.13
CA ASP A 609 13.44 -25.86 4.42
C ASP A 609 12.01 -26.37 4.70
N ILE A 610 11.54 -27.35 3.93
CA ILE A 610 10.22 -27.96 4.11
C ILE A 610 10.41 -29.42 4.56
N ARG A 611 9.87 -29.75 5.73
CA ARG A 611 9.81 -31.12 6.24
C ARG A 611 8.49 -31.77 5.81
N ILE A 612 8.60 -32.95 5.21
CA ILE A 612 7.50 -33.77 4.76
C ILE A 612 7.36 -34.95 5.72
N HIS A 613 6.17 -35.14 6.27
CA HIS A 613 5.82 -36.29 7.11
C HIS A 613 4.93 -37.24 6.33
N TYR A 614 5.38 -38.49 6.18
CA TYR A 614 4.67 -39.53 5.44
C TYR A 614 3.70 -40.31 6.34
N PRO A 615 2.65 -40.94 5.77
CA PRO A 615 1.68 -41.74 6.53
C PRO A 615 2.28 -42.91 7.32
N ASN A 616 3.42 -43.42 6.88
CA ASN A 616 4.16 -44.52 7.51
C ASN A 616 5.03 -44.09 8.70
N GLY A 617 5.07 -42.79 9.03
CA GLY A 617 5.87 -42.23 10.12
C GLY A 617 7.27 -41.73 9.70
N ASP A 618 7.67 -41.93 8.44
CA ASP A 618 8.94 -41.43 7.93
C ASP A 618 8.91 -39.91 7.73
N GLN A 619 10.08 -39.27 7.87
CA GLN A 619 10.27 -37.84 7.65
C GLN A 619 11.36 -37.61 6.63
N ALA A 620 11.14 -36.63 5.75
CA ALA A 620 12.14 -36.22 4.79
C ALA A 620 12.16 -34.70 4.60
N LEU A 621 13.29 -34.20 4.09
CA LEU A 621 13.50 -32.78 3.81
C LEU A 621 13.41 -32.56 2.31
N LEU A 622 12.74 -31.47 1.90
CA LEU A 622 12.59 -31.12 0.49
C LEU A 622 13.95 -30.94 -0.20
N SER A 623 14.90 -30.29 0.48
CA SER A 623 16.30 -30.14 0.04
C SER A 623 16.98 -31.47 -0.32
N LYS A 624 16.63 -32.57 0.36
CA LYS A 624 17.19 -33.92 0.14
C LYS A 624 16.41 -34.77 -0.87
N ILE A 625 15.14 -34.46 -1.12
CA ILE A 625 14.26 -35.21 -2.04
C ILE A 625 14.31 -34.65 -3.46
N SER A 626 14.40 -33.32 -3.61
CA SER A 626 14.48 -32.63 -4.90
C SER A 626 15.62 -33.16 -5.81
N THR A 627 16.68 -33.69 -5.20
CA THR A 627 17.83 -34.29 -5.89
C THR A 627 17.64 -35.77 -6.30
N LYS A 628 16.59 -36.47 -5.87
CA LYS A 628 16.48 -37.94 -6.02
C LYS A 628 15.18 -38.51 -6.64
N LYS A 629 14.08 -37.77 -6.83
CA LYS A 629 12.80 -38.37 -7.29
C LYS A 629 12.00 -37.58 -8.34
N SER A 630 11.20 -38.33 -9.10
CA SER A 630 10.51 -38.00 -10.37
C SER A 630 9.23 -37.17 -10.21
N GLY A 631 9.18 -36.02 -10.89
CA GLY A 631 8.04 -35.50 -11.69
C GLY A 631 6.79 -34.98 -10.97
N GLY A 632 6.19 -35.76 -10.07
CA GLY A 632 4.92 -35.45 -9.40
C GLY A 632 5.09 -35.06 -7.92
N GLU A 633 5.93 -35.79 -7.20
CA GLU A 633 6.24 -35.53 -5.77
C GLU A 633 6.93 -34.18 -5.55
N THR A 634 7.66 -33.67 -6.54
CA THR A 634 8.35 -32.36 -6.49
C THR A 634 7.43 -31.15 -6.67
N THR A 635 6.19 -31.34 -7.13
CA THR A 635 5.26 -30.23 -7.41
C THR A 635 4.31 -29.91 -6.25
N THR A 636 3.98 -30.89 -5.42
CA THR A 636 3.11 -30.67 -4.23
C THR A 636 3.69 -29.62 -3.25
N PRO A 637 5.00 -29.63 -2.91
CA PRO A 637 5.60 -28.61 -2.06
C PRO A 637 5.50 -27.19 -2.61
N PHE A 638 5.51 -27.02 -3.93
CA PHE A 638 5.33 -25.72 -4.59
C PHE A 638 3.93 -25.15 -4.34
N TYR A 639 2.88 -25.97 -4.48
CA TYR A 639 1.52 -25.54 -4.17
C TYR A 639 1.32 -25.27 -2.68
N VAL A 640 1.99 -26.02 -1.80
CA VAL A 640 2.01 -25.75 -0.35
C VAL A 640 2.69 -24.39 -0.05
N ALA A 641 3.78 -24.07 -0.73
CA ALA A 641 4.45 -22.78 -0.59
C ALA A 641 3.60 -21.61 -1.12
N MET A 642 2.91 -21.79 -2.26
CA MET A 642 1.97 -20.78 -2.78
C MET A 642 0.77 -20.58 -1.83
N ALA A 643 0.19 -21.68 -1.36
CA ALA A 643 -0.85 -21.70 -0.33
C ALA A 643 -0.47 -20.90 0.92
N ALA A 644 0.73 -21.16 1.46
CA ALA A 644 1.29 -20.44 2.59
C ALA A 644 1.51 -18.94 2.28
N SER A 645 2.01 -18.64 1.07
CA SER A 645 2.21 -17.26 0.61
C SER A 645 0.89 -16.49 0.53
N PHE A 646 -0.18 -17.11 0.01
CA PHE A 646 -1.52 -16.51 0.00
C PHE A 646 -2.08 -16.34 1.41
N ALA A 647 -1.89 -17.31 2.29
CA ALA A 647 -2.33 -17.20 3.68
C ALA A 647 -1.65 -16.05 4.43
N GLN A 648 -0.36 -15.80 4.16
CA GLN A 648 0.39 -14.66 4.68
C GLN A 648 -0.07 -13.35 4.04
N ALA A 649 -0.16 -13.28 2.71
CA ALA A 649 -0.52 -12.07 1.97
C ALA A 649 -1.92 -11.56 2.31
N TYR A 650 -2.89 -12.46 2.44
CA TYR A 650 -4.27 -12.12 2.81
C TYR A 650 -4.51 -12.06 4.32
N ARG A 651 -3.48 -12.24 5.15
CA ARG A 651 -3.54 -12.14 6.62
C ARG A 651 -4.73 -12.92 7.21
N LEU A 652 -4.94 -14.15 6.74
CA LEU A 652 -6.23 -14.87 6.85
C LEU A 652 -6.77 -15.06 8.29
N ASN A 653 -5.93 -14.98 9.33
CA ASN A 653 -6.31 -15.15 10.73
C ASN A 653 -5.98 -13.90 11.59
N GLN A 654 -5.90 -12.69 11.00
CA GLN A 654 -6.03 -11.47 11.81
C GLN A 654 -7.48 -11.33 12.31
N PRO A 655 -7.72 -10.95 13.59
CA PRO A 655 -9.06 -10.90 14.18
C PRO A 655 -9.98 -9.84 13.55
N ARG A 656 -9.42 -8.90 12.77
CA ARG A 656 -10.20 -8.01 11.90
C ARG A 656 -10.27 -8.64 10.52
N HIS A 657 -11.47 -9.07 10.13
CA HIS A 657 -11.78 -9.39 8.74
C HIS A 657 -11.55 -8.13 7.89
N ALA A 658 -10.39 -8.03 7.24
CA ALA A 658 -10.25 -7.13 6.12
C ALA A 658 -11.00 -7.78 4.96
N ASP A 659 -12.08 -7.13 4.52
CA ASP A 659 -12.84 -7.48 3.31
C ASP A 659 -11.89 -7.43 2.11
N THR A 660 -11.29 -8.56 1.80
CA THR A 660 -10.29 -8.73 0.74
C THR A 660 -10.82 -9.76 -0.24
N VAL A 661 -10.61 -9.50 -1.54
CA VAL A 661 -11.19 -10.31 -2.64
C VAL A 661 -10.57 -11.71 -2.73
N ARG A 662 -9.41 -11.96 -2.10
CA ARG A 662 -8.78 -13.29 -1.88
C ARG A 662 -8.74 -14.19 -3.13
N LEU A 663 -8.42 -13.63 -4.29
CA LEU A 663 -8.44 -14.31 -5.59
C LEU A 663 -7.09 -14.98 -5.92
N ALA A 664 -7.12 -16.26 -6.29
CA ALA A 664 -5.97 -17.02 -6.77
C ALA A 664 -6.24 -17.56 -8.19
N LEU A 665 -5.42 -17.11 -9.15
CA LEU A 665 -5.50 -17.46 -10.57
C LEU A 665 -4.42 -18.48 -10.91
N PHE A 666 -4.79 -19.61 -11.48
CA PHE A 666 -3.85 -20.63 -11.90
C PHE A 666 -4.08 -21.04 -13.35
N ASP A 667 -3.08 -20.78 -14.19
CA ASP A 667 -3.04 -21.27 -15.57
C ASP A 667 -2.20 -22.55 -15.64
N GLU A 668 -2.71 -23.58 -16.33
CA GLU A 668 -2.11 -24.91 -16.48
C GLU A 668 -1.68 -25.60 -15.16
N ALA A 669 -2.26 -25.20 -14.02
CA ALA A 669 -1.92 -25.80 -12.75
C ALA A 669 -2.42 -27.23 -12.62
N PHE A 670 -1.72 -28.02 -11.79
CA PHE A 670 -2.02 -29.43 -11.54
C PHE A 670 -1.82 -30.33 -12.78
N GLY A 671 -1.17 -29.83 -13.83
CA GLY A 671 -0.84 -30.60 -15.05
C GLY A 671 -0.02 -31.87 -14.80
N LYS A 672 0.84 -31.89 -13.77
CA LYS A 672 1.69 -33.04 -13.39
C LYS A 672 1.29 -33.74 -12.10
N MET A 673 0.20 -33.29 -11.45
CA MET A 673 -0.30 -33.86 -10.20
C MET A 673 -1.44 -34.86 -10.48
N ASP A 674 -1.56 -35.84 -9.59
CA ASP A 674 -2.71 -36.76 -9.58
C ASP A 674 -3.99 -36.05 -9.06
N THR A 675 -5.14 -36.65 -9.34
CA THR A 675 -6.45 -36.09 -9.00
C THR A 675 -6.64 -35.95 -7.49
N ALA A 676 -6.10 -36.88 -6.70
CA ALA A 676 -6.25 -36.88 -5.24
C ALA A 676 -5.46 -35.75 -4.55
N ARG A 677 -4.21 -35.51 -4.96
CA ARG A 677 -3.37 -34.40 -4.46
C ARG A 677 -3.93 -33.05 -4.91
N THR A 678 -4.46 -32.97 -6.13
CA THR A 678 -5.12 -31.76 -6.64
C THR A 678 -6.37 -31.41 -5.83
N ALA A 679 -7.20 -32.42 -5.54
CA ALA A 679 -8.38 -32.26 -4.69
C ALA A 679 -8.03 -31.75 -3.29
N SER A 680 -6.99 -32.31 -2.66
CA SER A 680 -6.49 -31.84 -1.36
C SER A 680 -6.04 -30.38 -1.40
N ALA A 681 -5.33 -29.96 -2.46
CA ALA A 681 -4.86 -28.60 -2.61
C ALA A 681 -6.00 -27.60 -2.85
N LEU A 682 -6.99 -27.97 -3.66
CA LEU A 682 -8.19 -27.16 -3.88
C LEU A 682 -9.02 -27.01 -2.61
N LYS A 683 -9.24 -28.11 -1.90
CA LYS A 683 -9.94 -28.10 -0.62
C LYS A 683 -9.29 -27.16 0.37
N PHE A 684 -7.96 -27.18 0.48
CA PHE A 684 -7.24 -26.24 1.33
C PHE A 684 -7.50 -24.77 0.95
N MET A 685 -7.42 -24.43 -0.34
CA MET A 685 -7.61 -23.05 -0.78
C MET A 685 -9.03 -22.56 -0.49
N VAL A 686 -10.03 -23.42 -0.69
CA VAL A 686 -11.44 -23.15 -0.36
C VAL A 686 -11.67 -23.01 1.14
N ASP A 687 -11.14 -23.94 1.96
CA ASP A 687 -11.23 -23.88 3.43
C ASP A 687 -10.54 -22.61 3.99
N SER A 688 -9.53 -22.11 3.28
CA SER A 688 -8.84 -20.85 3.56
C SER A 688 -9.56 -19.60 3.05
N GLN A 689 -10.80 -19.74 2.55
CA GLN A 689 -11.62 -18.66 1.99
C GLN A 689 -10.98 -17.97 0.77
N LEU A 690 -10.17 -18.69 -0.01
CA LEU A 690 -9.64 -18.19 -1.29
C LEU A 690 -10.61 -18.49 -2.43
N GLN A 691 -10.79 -17.53 -3.33
CA GLN A 691 -11.50 -17.69 -4.60
C GLN A 691 -10.51 -18.21 -5.64
N VAL A 692 -10.68 -19.45 -6.09
CA VAL A 692 -9.73 -20.09 -7.01
C VAL A 692 -10.29 -20.14 -8.43
N LEU A 693 -9.58 -19.56 -9.40
CA LEU A 693 -9.87 -19.70 -10.83
C LEU A 693 -8.80 -20.59 -11.48
N LEU A 694 -9.23 -21.71 -12.05
CA LEU A 694 -8.34 -22.68 -12.69
C LEU A 694 -8.58 -22.72 -14.19
N ALA A 695 -7.52 -22.63 -14.98
CA ALA A 695 -7.53 -23.01 -16.38
C ALA A 695 -6.82 -24.36 -16.55
N THR A 696 -7.59 -25.39 -16.95
CA THR A 696 -7.07 -26.75 -17.15
C THR A 696 -7.57 -27.32 -18.47
N PRO A 697 -6.82 -28.21 -19.13
CA PRO A 697 -7.32 -28.86 -20.34
C PRO A 697 -8.53 -29.79 -20.06
N PRO A 698 -9.35 -30.10 -21.09
CA PRO A 698 -10.66 -30.73 -20.91
C PRO A 698 -10.62 -32.14 -20.29
N ASP A 699 -9.50 -32.84 -20.47
CA ASP A 699 -9.25 -34.20 -19.98
C ASP A 699 -9.20 -34.30 -18.45
N LYS A 700 -8.85 -33.21 -17.76
CA LYS A 700 -8.78 -33.16 -16.28
C LYS A 700 -10.03 -32.57 -15.63
N ALA A 701 -10.90 -31.91 -16.39
CA ALA A 701 -12.10 -31.26 -15.88
C ALA A 701 -13.04 -32.24 -15.13
N GLY A 702 -13.18 -33.47 -15.63
CA GLY A 702 -14.04 -34.48 -15.01
C GLY A 702 -13.58 -34.93 -13.60
N GLY A 703 -12.27 -34.95 -13.35
CA GLY A 703 -11.72 -35.31 -12.03
C GLY A 703 -11.79 -34.18 -11.00
N LEU A 704 -11.89 -32.93 -11.46
CA LEU A 704 -11.93 -31.74 -10.60
C LEU A 704 -13.36 -31.30 -10.28
N LEU A 705 -14.34 -31.70 -11.08
CA LEU A 705 -15.76 -31.37 -10.93
C LEU A 705 -16.32 -31.57 -9.49
N PRO A 706 -15.95 -32.61 -8.72
CA PRO A 706 -16.45 -32.75 -7.35
C PRO A 706 -15.93 -31.66 -6.38
N HIS A 707 -14.82 -31.01 -6.72
CA HIS A 707 -14.05 -30.13 -5.85
C HIS A 707 -14.12 -28.65 -6.25
N VAL A 708 -14.92 -28.29 -7.25
CA VAL A 708 -15.15 -26.92 -7.71
C VAL A 708 -16.65 -26.64 -7.81
N ASP A 709 -17.05 -25.38 -7.69
CA ASP A 709 -18.47 -24.99 -7.71
C ASP A 709 -19.04 -24.93 -9.14
N SER A 710 -18.23 -24.45 -10.08
CA SER A 710 -18.61 -24.36 -11.50
C SER A 710 -17.43 -24.74 -12.41
N VAL A 711 -17.75 -25.42 -13.51
CA VAL A 711 -16.80 -25.70 -14.60
C VAL A 711 -17.33 -25.06 -15.87
N ARG A 712 -16.52 -24.19 -16.47
CA ARG A 712 -16.83 -23.52 -17.74
C ARG A 712 -15.97 -24.10 -18.84
N THR A 713 -16.56 -24.93 -19.68
CA THR A 713 -15.86 -25.54 -20.81
C THR A 713 -16.03 -24.66 -22.04
N VAL A 714 -14.94 -24.08 -22.54
CA VAL A 714 -14.95 -23.30 -23.77
C VAL A 714 -14.80 -24.26 -24.95
N VAL A 715 -15.85 -24.36 -25.78
CA VAL A 715 -15.85 -25.18 -26.99
C VAL A 715 -15.80 -24.27 -28.21
N ARG A 716 -14.84 -24.53 -29.09
CA ARG A 716 -14.74 -23.84 -30.38
C ARG A 716 -15.21 -24.78 -31.49
N LYS A 717 -16.31 -24.43 -32.15
CA LYS A 717 -16.84 -25.17 -33.33
C LYS A 717 -17.25 -24.19 -34.40
N ASN A 718 -16.88 -24.45 -35.66
CA ASN A 718 -17.24 -23.63 -36.82
C ASN A 718 -16.94 -22.12 -36.65
N ASN A 719 -15.77 -21.78 -36.09
CA ASN A 719 -15.35 -20.40 -35.81
C ASN A 719 -16.25 -19.61 -34.83
N HIS A 720 -17.14 -20.28 -34.12
CA HIS A 720 -17.86 -19.76 -32.97
C HIS A 720 -17.32 -20.42 -31.69
N SER A 721 -17.13 -19.61 -30.66
CA SER A 721 -16.81 -20.07 -29.31
C SER A 721 -18.07 -19.98 -28.47
N PHE A 722 -18.46 -21.07 -27.83
CA PHE A 722 -19.54 -21.08 -26.85
C PHE A 722 -19.03 -21.72 -25.56
N VAL A 723 -19.56 -21.23 -24.44
CA VAL A 723 -19.20 -21.71 -23.11
C VAL A 723 -20.30 -22.65 -22.66
N ILE A 724 -19.92 -23.89 -22.35
CA ILE A 724 -20.79 -24.83 -21.66
C ILE A 724 -20.49 -24.66 -20.17
N GLU A 725 -21.46 -24.15 -19.42
CA GLU A 725 -21.39 -24.05 -17.96
C GLU A 725 -21.99 -25.29 -17.33
N ILE A 726 -21.24 -25.88 -16.39
CA ILE A 726 -21.70 -26.98 -15.56
C ILE A 726 -21.60 -26.47 -14.12
N ASP A 727 -22.75 -26.10 -13.55
CA ASP A 727 -22.89 -25.77 -12.13
C ASP A 727 -23.18 -27.06 -11.34
N LYS A 728 -22.38 -27.31 -10.29
CA LYS A 728 -22.54 -28.47 -9.41
C LYS A 728 -23.92 -28.53 -8.77
N ALA A 729 -24.49 -27.39 -8.35
CA ALA A 729 -25.80 -27.31 -7.71
C ALA A 729 -26.96 -27.57 -8.70
N GLU A 730 -26.79 -27.23 -9.97
CA GLU A 730 -27.77 -27.53 -11.03
C GLU A 730 -27.70 -29.00 -11.47
N MET A 731 -26.48 -29.54 -11.57
CA MET A 731 -26.25 -30.95 -11.92
C MET A 731 -26.74 -31.91 -10.83
N MET A 732 -26.47 -31.63 -9.54
CA MET A 732 -26.97 -32.45 -8.43
C MET A 732 -28.50 -32.44 -8.37
N ARG A 733 -29.14 -31.29 -8.62
CA ARG A 733 -30.61 -31.20 -8.76
C ARG A 733 -31.15 -32.03 -9.93
N ARG A 734 -30.43 -32.10 -11.05
CA ARG A 734 -30.78 -32.94 -12.22
C ARG A 734 -30.54 -34.44 -11.99
N LEU A 735 -29.62 -34.81 -11.11
CA LEU A 735 -29.34 -36.20 -10.74
C LEU A 735 -30.32 -36.73 -9.67
N GLU A 736 -30.74 -35.89 -8.73
CA GLU A 736 -31.74 -36.23 -7.71
C GLU A 736 -33.17 -36.23 -8.30
N GLY A 737 -33.46 -35.36 -9.27
CA GLY A 737 -34.68 -35.40 -10.08
C GLY A 737 -34.47 -36.28 -11.30
N GLY A 738 -34.55 -37.62 -11.14
CA GLY A 738 -34.24 -38.60 -12.18
C GLY A 738 -34.92 -38.36 -13.54
N VAL A 739 -34.22 -37.66 -14.44
CA VAL A 739 -34.58 -37.56 -15.86
C VAL A 739 -33.34 -37.92 -16.67
N VAL A 740 -33.39 -39.11 -17.29
CA VAL A 740 -32.42 -39.56 -18.29
C VAL A 740 -32.68 -38.78 -19.60
N PRO A 741 -31.68 -38.12 -20.21
CA PRO A 741 -31.89 -37.40 -21.46
C PRO A 741 -31.85 -38.37 -22.64
N GLY A 742 -33.00 -38.60 -23.28
CA GLY A 742 -33.05 -39.34 -24.53
C GLY A 742 -34.44 -39.81 -24.93
N GLN A 743 -35.38 -38.88 -25.19
CA GLN A 743 -36.55 -39.12 -26.04
C GLN A 743 -37.38 -37.84 -26.22
N GLU A 744 -36.84 -36.81 -26.86
CA GLU A 744 -37.69 -35.69 -27.32
C GLU A 744 -37.03 -34.95 -28.49
N ALA A 745 -36.82 -35.66 -29.60
CA ALA A 745 -36.45 -35.07 -30.89
C ALA A 745 -36.92 -35.94 -32.06
N ALA A 746 -38.16 -36.44 -32.01
CA ALA A 746 -38.77 -37.17 -33.12
C ALA A 746 -40.31 -37.02 -33.12
N ALA A 747 -40.83 -35.79 -33.01
CA ALA A 747 -42.26 -35.52 -33.21
C ALA A 747 -42.54 -34.02 -33.47
N ALA A 748 -41.91 -33.43 -34.48
CA ALA A 748 -42.35 -32.14 -35.05
C ALA A 748 -41.81 -32.00 -36.48
N GLY A 749 -42.47 -32.70 -37.41
CA GLY A 749 -42.12 -32.72 -38.83
C GLY A 749 -43.25 -33.32 -39.65
N GLY A 750 -44.42 -32.69 -39.60
CA GLY A 750 -45.59 -33.06 -40.38
C GLY A 750 -46.60 -31.92 -40.42
N THR A 751 -46.92 -31.48 -41.64
CA THR A 751 -47.89 -30.45 -42.06
C THR A 751 -47.43 -28.99 -41.94
N GLY A 752 -47.18 -28.37 -43.11
CA GLY A 752 -46.90 -26.95 -43.30
C GLY A 752 -45.94 -26.72 -44.45
#